data_AF-A0A8S8XRE3-F1
#
_entry.id   AF-A0A8S8XRE3-F1
#
_cell.length_a   1.000
_cell.length_b   1.000
_cell.length_c   1.000
_cell.angle_alpha   90.00
_cell.angle_beta   90.00
_cell.angle_gamma   90.00
#
_symmetry.space_group_name_H-M   'P 1'
#
loop_
_entity.id
_entity.type
_entity.pdbx_description
1 polymer ?
#
loop_
_entity_poly.entity_id
_entity_poly.type
_entity_poly.pdbx_seq_one_letter_code
_entity_poly.pdbx_strand_id
1 'polypeptide(L)'
;MSKLSRFDDRDDAVSPVIATILMVAITVVLAGTLYVWAAGLAESNTDGSLSLYAFDAKEAPGTPSEATDDNLAIITMSQGQDITWAVLSVKLSINGAASTTCAVPGQSGGSCIVVDSSDEANIWSVGEDVTVLENGVDMCSDANCEMSFAITNLRTGQSLAKTTTGVGSNPVSDNTDTTPTDPIDDTTQEPQEPVEGDDSTTDDSTGDDSAGGDSGACTASSECMAGGYCYNGQCVYDDQDMDGVSDQQDNCPQNANANQADSDQDGTGDACDSTPYGPMTTYYRDADGDTYGDASQTTDAYSQPAGYVTNADDCDDQDPSLSSLNSQGACAPEPTPNTYYRDADGDTYGDATQSTQATSQPAGYVTNADDCDDTNPSLNLLNSEGNCAPEPTYTVVGLDPTSGVNIVGGNYVFNDGVTYDSYLQYGLGTGTFVLTGIPTNHPFAILNDGVSTITYTGDANTQSTDVVNDVTYDFYYGDVTITVTGDFGTLSVYCPYHGYMGGEDIFVYDSQYAVVDTTPPTITVLGDNPLTVEVGSTFSDPGVTVYDQDGSSTYTTTGTVDTNVLGAYTLTYTAVDNSGNQATATRTVNVVDTTAPVITLVGDSQVNLEVGSTYTDAGATASDNYDGDISSQIVVVNNVDVNTLGSYTVTYSVSDSSSNAASAVTRTVNVVDQTAPTITILGDNPATIEAGSTYTDAGATATDNYNNDVTSSITASSTVDSNTIGSYTVTYTVSDASGNQATAVRTVIVEDSTPPTIALIGSNPVTVEAGSTYTDAGATATDAYDGDLTSSITTTSDVDVNNVGTYTVTYTVSDSSANSATASRTVNVVDTTAPVITITGANPVDVDLGATYSDAGATATDVHDGDLTSSITVSSNVDTNTAGTYTVTYTVSDAAGNQATETRTVNVIDNSNNPTTHYIDIQGLCVFSIIDYHQRR
;
A
#
# COMPACT_ATOMS: atom_id res chain seq x y z
N MET A 1 -88.86 14.85 -15.46
CA MET A 1 -89.50 13.99 -14.45
C MET A 1 -88.91 12.59 -14.52
N SER A 2 -88.90 11.88 -13.39
CA SER A 2 -88.43 10.50 -13.17
C SER A 2 -88.57 9.49 -14.33
N LYS A 3 -87.49 8.75 -14.64
CA LYS A 3 -87.36 7.34 -14.20
C LYS A 3 -85.93 6.78 -14.34
N LEU A 4 -85.54 5.91 -13.41
CA LEU A 4 -84.30 5.11 -13.44
C LEU A 4 -84.53 3.78 -14.16
N SER A 5 -83.50 3.24 -14.84
CA SER A 5 -82.75 2.04 -14.40
C SER A 5 -81.99 1.37 -15.55
N ARG A 6 -80.74 0.95 -15.29
CA ARG A 6 -80.22 -0.45 -15.36
C ARG A 6 -78.69 -0.47 -15.61
N PHE A 7 -78.04 -1.54 -15.18
CA PHE A 7 -76.59 -1.83 -15.26
C PHE A 7 -75.75 -0.99 -14.27
N ASP A 8 -75.38 -1.46 -13.07
CA ASP A 8 -75.00 -2.81 -12.54
C ASP A 8 -73.51 -3.12 -12.80
N ASP A 9 -72.83 -3.63 -11.77
CA ASP A 9 -71.41 -3.34 -11.50
C ASP A 9 -70.40 -4.33 -12.11
N ARG A 10 -69.11 -3.94 -12.13
CA ARG A 10 -67.97 -4.83 -12.42
C ARG A 10 -66.81 -4.62 -11.45
N ASP A 11 -66.77 -5.46 -10.42
CA ASP A 11 -65.54 -5.78 -9.68
C ASP A 11 -64.74 -6.82 -10.47
N ASP A 12 -63.88 -6.37 -11.40
CA ASP A 12 -62.97 -7.26 -12.14
C ASP A 12 -61.81 -7.69 -11.22
N ALA A 13 -61.94 -8.86 -10.58
CA ALA A 13 -60.95 -9.41 -9.66
C ALA A 13 -59.62 -9.77 -10.33
N VAL A 14 -58.51 -9.25 -9.81
CA VAL A 14 -57.16 -9.56 -10.30
C VAL A 14 -56.86 -11.05 -10.13
N SER A 15 -56.40 -11.69 -11.21
CA SER A 15 -56.08 -13.12 -11.23
C SER A 15 -55.04 -13.48 -10.15
N PRO A 16 -55.25 -14.55 -9.36
CA PRO A 16 -54.28 -15.01 -8.36
C PRO A 16 -52.88 -15.24 -8.96
N VAL A 17 -52.79 -15.70 -10.21
CA VAL A 17 -51.52 -15.92 -10.91
C VAL A 17 -50.75 -14.61 -11.12
N ILE A 18 -51.46 -13.52 -11.46
CA ILE A 18 -50.85 -12.19 -11.62
C ILE A 18 -50.41 -11.66 -10.25
N ALA A 19 -51.22 -11.84 -9.21
CA ALA A 19 -50.85 -11.45 -7.84
C ALA A 19 -49.61 -12.22 -7.34
N THR A 20 -49.49 -13.53 -7.62
CA THR A 20 -48.30 -14.32 -7.27
C THR A 20 -47.07 -13.91 -8.06
N ILE A 21 -47.18 -13.67 -9.38
CA ILE A 21 -46.06 -13.19 -10.20
C ILE A 21 -45.60 -11.81 -9.72
N LEU A 22 -46.53 -10.91 -9.39
CA LEU A 22 -46.20 -9.58 -8.86
C LEU A 22 -45.54 -9.69 -7.47
N MET A 23 -46.02 -10.59 -6.60
CA MET A 23 -45.36 -10.87 -5.32
C MET A 23 -43.93 -11.39 -5.50
N VAL A 24 -43.71 -12.32 -6.43
CA VAL A 24 -42.36 -12.87 -6.71
C VAL A 24 -41.44 -11.81 -7.31
N ALA A 25 -41.93 -10.98 -8.24
CA ALA A 25 -41.16 -9.86 -8.77
C ALA A 25 -40.81 -8.85 -7.67
N ILE A 26 -41.76 -8.51 -6.80
CA ILE A 26 -41.55 -7.60 -5.67
C ILE A 26 -40.59 -8.20 -4.63
N THR A 27 -40.66 -9.50 -4.33
CA THR A 27 -39.70 -10.13 -3.40
C THR A 27 -38.32 -10.35 -4.00
N VAL A 28 -38.19 -10.57 -5.32
CA VAL A 28 -36.87 -10.59 -5.99
C VAL A 28 -36.27 -9.18 -6.04
N VAL A 29 -37.05 -8.15 -6.36
CA VAL A 29 -36.56 -6.75 -6.31
C VAL A 29 -36.23 -6.34 -4.88
N LEU A 30 -37.08 -6.64 -3.88
CA LEU A 30 -36.78 -6.35 -2.48
C LEU A 30 -35.61 -7.18 -1.93
N ALA A 31 -35.42 -8.44 -2.37
CA ALA A 31 -34.24 -9.22 -2.02
C ALA A 31 -32.98 -8.65 -2.70
N GLY A 32 -33.08 -8.14 -3.92
CA GLY A 32 -31.99 -7.46 -4.61
C GLY A 32 -31.61 -6.14 -3.94
N THR A 33 -32.59 -5.27 -3.61
CA THR A 33 -32.30 -4.02 -2.89
C THR A 33 -31.89 -4.27 -1.44
N LEU A 34 -32.42 -5.30 -0.77
CA LEU A 34 -31.95 -5.69 0.56
C LEU A 34 -30.57 -6.37 0.52
N TYR A 35 -30.20 -7.04 -0.58
CA TYR A 35 -28.84 -7.56 -0.78
C TYR A 35 -27.85 -6.42 -1.02
N VAL A 36 -28.18 -5.44 -1.87
CA VAL A 36 -27.34 -4.23 -2.07
C VAL A 36 -27.27 -3.39 -0.79
N TRP A 37 -28.35 -3.27 -0.03
CA TRP A 37 -28.35 -2.53 1.24
C TRP A 37 -27.70 -3.30 2.40
N ALA A 38 -27.72 -4.64 2.38
CA ALA A 38 -26.99 -5.48 3.33
C ALA A 38 -25.50 -5.63 2.96
N ALA A 39 -25.13 -5.55 1.67
CA ALA A 39 -23.76 -5.38 1.23
C ALA A 39 -23.21 -4.05 1.76
N GLY A 40 -23.88 -2.92 1.47
CA GLY A 40 -23.56 -1.61 2.03
C GLY A 40 -23.71 -1.46 3.56
N LEU A 41 -24.11 -2.52 4.29
CA LEU A 41 -24.10 -2.61 5.76
C LEU A 41 -23.18 -3.73 6.31
N ALA A 42 -22.53 -4.49 5.44
CA ALA A 42 -21.49 -5.48 5.75
C ALA A 42 -20.11 -5.04 5.25
N GLU A 43 -20.06 -4.13 4.28
CA GLU A 43 -18.86 -3.52 3.68
C GLU A 43 -18.31 -2.35 4.53
N SER A 44 -18.88 -2.07 5.70
CA SER A 44 -18.22 -1.24 6.71
C SER A 44 -17.14 -2.04 7.47
N ASN A 45 -15.88 -1.68 7.27
CA ASN A 45 -14.71 -2.05 8.08
C ASN A 45 -14.24 -3.53 8.10
N THR A 46 -14.52 -4.36 7.08
CA THR A 46 -14.08 -5.79 7.09
C THR A 46 -12.94 -6.19 6.14
N ASP A 47 -12.92 -5.84 4.85
CA ASP A 47 -11.91 -6.35 3.89
C ASP A 47 -10.67 -5.45 3.74
N GLY A 48 -10.82 -4.12 3.66
CA GLY A 48 -9.73 -3.15 3.81
C GLY A 48 -8.68 -3.12 2.68
N SER A 49 -9.05 -3.45 1.44
CA SER A 49 -8.13 -3.35 0.30
C SER A 49 -7.71 -1.90 0.04
N LEU A 50 -6.40 -1.62 0.08
CA LEU A 50 -5.85 -0.31 -0.28
C LEU A 50 -5.92 -0.03 -1.79
N SER A 51 -6.35 -0.99 -2.63
CA SER A 51 -6.44 -0.79 -4.09
C SER A 51 -7.48 0.24 -4.56
N LEU A 52 -8.33 0.73 -3.67
CA LEU A 52 -9.33 1.77 -3.94
C LEU A 52 -8.97 3.14 -3.35
N TYR A 53 -7.77 3.24 -2.76
CA TYR A 53 -7.29 4.41 -2.05
C TYR A 53 -6.20 5.13 -2.83
N ALA A 54 -6.23 6.47 -2.80
CA ALA A 54 -5.16 7.32 -3.29
C ALA A 54 -4.63 8.17 -2.14
N PHE A 55 -3.31 8.17 -2.00
CA PHE A 55 -2.59 9.03 -1.08
C PHE A 55 -1.64 9.91 -1.88
N ASP A 56 -1.65 11.21 -1.58
CA ASP A 56 -0.67 12.17 -2.02
C ASP A 56 0.20 12.57 -0.84
N ALA A 57 1.42 13.03 -1.09
CA ALA A 57 2.20 13.69 -0.06
C ALA A 57 3.03 14.80 -0.65
N LYS A 58 3.46 15.68 0.25
CA LYS A 58 4.22 16.90 -0.02
C LYS A 58 5.23 17.11 1.11
N GLU A 59 6.33 17.78 0.79
CA GLU A 59 7.25 18.35 1.77
C GLU A 59 6.43 19.19 2.78
N ALA A 60 6.67 19.02 4.08
CA ALA A 60 5.96 19.78 5.10
C ALA A 60 6.43 21.25 5.11
N PRO A 61 5.71 22.20 5.74
CA PRO A 61 6.11 23.60 5.83
C PRO A 61 7.22 23.82 6.87
N GLY A 62 8.39 23.25 6.61
CA GLY A 62 9.64 23.38 7.36
C GLY A 62 10.79 22.84 6.52
N THR A 63 12.00 23.37 6.69
CA THR A 63 13.21 22.78 6.09
C THR A 63 13.86 21.86 7.13
N PRO A 64 14.12 20.58 6.82
CA PRO A 64 14.88 19.69 7.69
C PRO A 64 16.21 20.30 8.13
N SER A 65 16.61 20.03 9.36
CA SER A 65 17.66 20.74 10.10
C SER A 65 18.50 19.77 10.95
N GLU A 66 19.34 20.27 11.86
CA GLU A 66 20.05 19.43 12.84
C GLU A 66 19.22 19.22 14.14
N ALA A 67 17.90 19.49 14.11
CA ALA A 67 16.96 19.13 15.17
C ALA A 67 16.48 17.67 15.03
N THR A 68 15.89 17.11 16.09
CA THR A 68 15.50 15.69 16.18
C THR A 68 14.01 15.42 15.97
N ASP A 69 13.24 16.49 15.70
CA ASP A 69 11.78 16.54 15.77
C ASP A 69 11.22 17.44 14.63
N ASP A 70 11.84 17.35 13.45
CA ASP A 70 11.46 18.13 12.28
C ASP A 70 10.15 17.61 11.63
N ASN A 71 9.37 18.55 11.08
CA ASN A 71 8.23 18.22 10.22
C ASN A 71 8.75 17.76 8.85
N LEU A 72 8.60 16.48 8.52
CA LEU A 72 9.17 15.88 7.31
C LEU A 72 8.24 15.95 6.10
N ALA A 73 7.04 15.38 6.24
CA ALA A 73 6.09 15.28 5.13
C ALA A 73 4.64 15.44 5.60
N ILE A 74 3.79 16.03 4.76
CA ILE A 74 2.34 15.98 4.94
C ILE A 74 1.77 14.98 3.93
N ILE A 75 1.03 13.99 4.40
CA ILE A 75 0.32 13.01 3.58
C ILE A 75 -1.18 13.35 3.56
N THR A 76 -1.79 13.36 2.39
CA THR A 76 -3.21 13.65 2.15
C THR A 76 -3.90 12.41 1.58
N MET A 77 -5.01 11.96 2.15
CA MET A 77 -5.83 10.92 1.50
C MET A 77 -6.75 11.56 0.44
N SER A 78 -6.37 11.46 -0.84
CA SER A 78 -7.08 12.11 -1.95
C SER A 78 -8.23 11.29 -2.55
N GLN A 79 -8.27 9.97 -2.29
CA GLN A 79 -9.41 9.10 -2.62
C GLN A 79 -9.50 7.95 -1.60
N GLY A 80 -10.72 7.57 -1.20
CA GLY A 80 -10.94 6.45 -0.28
C GLY A 80 -12.32 6.44 0.38
N GLN A 81 -12.39 5.73 1.51
CA GLN A 81 -13.43 5.81 2.55
C GLN A 81 -12.73 5.78 3.91
N ASP A 82 -13.29 6.45 4.92
CA ASP A 82 -12.66 6.71 6.22
C ASP A 82 -12.02 5.44 6.86
N ILE A 83 -10.72 5.51 7.21
CA ILE A 83 -9.96 4.37 7.77
C ILE A 83 -9.65 4.63 9.26
N THR A 84 -9.70 3.59 10.09
CA THR A 84 -9.23 3.67 11.49
C THR A 84 -7.73 3.45 11.62
N TRP A 85 -7.06 4.25 12.45
CA TRP A 85 -5.61 4.15 12.70
C TRP A 85 -5.15 2.77 13.21
N ALA A 86 -6.06 2.02 13.86
CA ALA A 86 -5.83 0.67 14.38
C ALA A 86 -5.62 -0.44 13.31
N VAL A 87 -5.80 -0.17 12.01
CA VAL A 87 -5.55 -1.15 10.94
C VAL A 87 -4.45 -0.74 9.95
N LEU A 88 -3.78 0.39 10.18
CA LEU A 88 -2.72 0.91 9.31
C LEU A 88 -1.34 0.83 9.99
N SER A 89 -0.32 0.73 9.15
CA SER A 89 1.07 1.01 9.49
C SER A 89 1.64 1.96 8.45
N VAL A 90 2.13 3.11 8.90
CA VAL A 90 2.89 4.06 8.09
C VAL A 90 4.37 3.77 8.32
N LYS A 91 5.13 3.60 7.24
CA LYS A 91 6.59 3.47 7.30
C LYS A 91 7.27 4.55 6.48
N LEU A 92 8.39 5.05 6.97
CA LEU A 92 9.22 6.08 6.35
C LEU A 92 10.61 5.52 6.03
N SER A 93 11.12 5.80 4.84
CA SER A 93 12.48 5.50 4.38
C SER A 93 13.11 6.77 3.83
N ILE A 94 14.27 7.12 4.38
CA ILE A 94 15.07 8.29 4.01
C ILE A 94 16.23 7.84 3.13
N ASN A 95 16.49 8.55 2.03
CA ASN A 95 17.64 8.33 1.14
C ASN A 95 17.80 6.86 0.67
N GLY A 96 16.69 6.11 0.57
CA GLY A 96 16.66 4.70 0.18
C GLY A 96 17.09 3.70 1.27
N ALA A 97 17.14 4.11 2.54
CA ALA A 97 17.44 3.25 3.69
C ALA A 97 16.31 2.23 3.99
N ALA A 98 16.56 1.32 4.93
CA ALA A 98 15.51 0.42 5.43
C ALA A 98 14.41 1.23 6.15
N SER A 99 13.14 0.95 5.84
CA SER A 99 12.04 1.79 6.33
C SER A 99 11.63 1.50 7.79
N THR A 100 11.64 2.57 8.59
CA THR A 100 11.19 2.58 9.99
C THR A 100 9.68 2.76 10.05
N THR A 101 9.00 2.07 10.97
CA THR A 101 7.58 2.31 11.25
C THR A 101 7.43 3.58 12.08
N CYS A 102 6.57 4.50 11.65
CA CYS A 102 6.20 5.66 12.45
C CYS A 102 5.05 5.32 13.41
N ALA A 103 5.06 5.89 14.60
CA ALA A 103 3.94 5.80 15.53
C ALA A 103 2.72 6.53 14.92
N VAL A 104 1.59 5.85 14.77
CA VAL A 104 0.32 6.46 14.33
C VAL A 104 -0.59 6.74 15.54
N PRO A 105 -1.61 7.61 15.44
CA PRO A 105 -2.50 7.92 16.56
C PRO A 105 -3.05 6.66 17.26
N GLY A 106 -2.82 6.57 18.57
CA GLY A 106 -3.18 5.41 19.38
C GLY A 106 -2.12 4.29 19.46
N GLN A 107 -0.95 4.45 18.82
CA GLN A 107 0.22 3.57 18.95
C GLN A 107 1.39 4.36 19.58
N SER A 108 2.32 3.66 20.25
CA SER A 108 3.51 4.28 20.87
C SER A 108 4.80 3.60 20.42
N GLY A 109 5.85 4.41 20.26
CA GLY A 109 7.18 3.97 19.83
C GLY A 109 7.41 4.03 18.31
N GLY A 110 8.52 4.65 17.92
CA GLY A 110 8.98 4.84 16.54
C GLY A 110 10.04 5.96 16.49
N SER A 111 10.85 6.03 15.44
CA SER A 111 11.76 7.17 15.21
C SER A 111 11.07 8.37 14.53
N CYS A 112 9.84 8.15 14.09
CA CYS A 112 8.95 9.14 13.51
C CYS A 112 7.54 8.95 14.08
N ILE A 113 6.72 10.00 14.05
CA ILE A 113 5.33 10.02 14.50
C ILE A 113 4.44 10.61 13.42
N VAL A 114 3.20 10.14 13.33
CA VAL A 114 2.15 10.68 12.46
C VAL A 114 1.15 11.42 13.33
N VAL A 115 1.09 12.74 13.19
CA VAL A 115 0.13 13.60 13.87
C VAL A 115 -1.03 13.92 12.93
N ASP A 116 -2.20 13.51 13.39
CA ASP A 116 -3.50 13.84 12.83
C ASP A 116 -4.02 15.10 13.53
N SER A 117 -4.20 16.20 12.78
CA SER A 117 -4.66 17.49 13.31
C SER A 117 -6.15 17.74 13.10
N SER A 118 -6.94 16.69 12.87
CA SER A 118 -8.40 16.75 12.76
C SER A 118 -9.10 16.81 14.13
N ASP A 119 -10.41 17.11 14.12
CA ASP A 119 -11.26 16.99 15.31
C ASP A 119 -11.63 15.51 15.63
N GLU A 120 -11.28 14.53 14.77
CA GLU A 120 -11.79 13.14 14.82
C GLU A 120 -10.68 12.08 15.03
N ALA A 121 -9.85 12.29 16.08
CA ALA A 121 -8.59 11.62 16.45
C ALA A 121 -8.50 10.06 16.56
N ASN A 122 -9.35 9.28 15.87
CA ASN A 122 -9.26 7.83 15.70
C ASN A 122 -9.46 7.37 14.24
N ILE A 123 -9.76 8.30 13.32
CA ILE A 123 -10.14 8.05 11.93
C ILE A 123 -9.37 9.02 11.02
N TRP A 124 -8.91 8.55 9.88
CA TRP A 124 -8.37 9.38 8.80
C TRP A 124 -9.33 9.34 7.60
N SER A 125 -9.76 10.52 7.15
CA SER A 125 -10.85 10.73 6.19
C SER A 125 -10.36 11.36 4.87
N VAL A 126 -11.18 11.32 3.83
CA VAL A 126 -10.78 11.81 2.49
C VAL A 126 -10.70 13.34 2.48
N GLY A 127 -9.53 13.86 2.13
CA GLY A 127 -9.21 15.30 2.11
C GLY A 127 -8.46 15.79 3.36
N GLU A 128 -8.18 14.92 4.33
CA GLU A 128 -7.45 15.28 5.54
C GLU A 128 -5.93 15.11 5.37
N ASP A 129 -5.19 16.12 5.83
CA ASP A 129 -3.74 16.19 5.89
C ASP A 129 -3.25 15.65 7.24
N VAL A 130 -2.34 14.67 7.21
CA VAL A 130 -1.63 14.16 8.40
C VAL A 130 -0.15 14.48 8.26
N THR A 131 0.49 14.94 9.34
CA THR A 131 1.91 15.32 9.31
C THR A 131 2.76 14.19 9.86
N VAL A 132 3.82 13.83 9.14
CA VAL A 132 4.87 12.93 9.61
C VAL A 132 6.01 13.79 10.14
N LEU A 133 6.34 13.59 11.41
CA LEU A 133 7.43 14.25 12.12
C LEU A 133 8.48 13.21 12.50
N GLU A 134 9.70 13.66 12.78
CA GLU A 134 10.65 12.89 13.57
C GLU A 134 10.17 12.79 15.04
N ASN A 135 10.79 11.91 15.83
CA ASN A 135 10.39 11.64 17.22
C ASN A 135 11.64 11.32 18.05
N GLY A 136 12.35 12.37 18.49
CA GLY A 136 13.58 12.32 19.27
C GLY A 136 14.79 11.72 18.55
N VAL A 137 14.75 11.62 17.21
CA VAL A 137 15.81 11.02 16.38
C VAL A 137 15.87 11.74 15.03
N ASP A 138 16.96 12.47 14.79
CA ASP A 138 17.32 12.97 13.45
C ASP A 138 17.37 11.80 12.45
N MET A 139 16.48 11.85 11.46
CA MET A 139 16.43 10.95 10.32
C MET A 139 16.86 11.64 9.01
N CYS A 140 16.86 12.97 8.93
CA CYS A 140 16.75 13.74 7.69
C CYS A 140 17.55 15.07 7.67
N SER A 141 18.61 15.23 8.48
CA SER A 141 19.42 16.47 8.59
C SER A 141 20.21 16.96 7.36
N ASP A 142 19.95 16.44 6.16
CA ASP A 142 20.63 16.84 4.91
C ASP A 142 19.68 17.46 3.86
N ALA A 143 20.10 18.57 3.25
CA ALA A 143 19.27 19.39 2.35
C ALA A 143 18.90 18.71 1.00
N ASN A 144 19.20 17.42 0.84
CA ASN A 144 18.82 16.60 -0.31
C ASN A 144 18.02 15.34 0.12
N CYS A 145 17.56 15.26 1.37
CA CYS A 145 16.82 14.15 1.95
C CYS A 145 15.64 13.69 1.06
N GLU A 146 15.77 12.53 0.39
CA GLU A 146 14.70 11.91 -0.40
C GLU A 146 13.84 11.03 0.49
N MET A 147 12.54 11.33 0.56
CA MET A 147 11.62 10.71 1.51
C MET A 147 10.63 9.80 0.80
N SER A 148 10.53 8.56 1.26
CA SER A 148 9.63 7.56 0.70
C SER A 148 8.80 6.92 1.82
N PHE A 149 7.50 6.80 1.60
CA PHE A 149 6.55 6.33 2.61
C PHE A 149 5.72 5.18 2.06
N ALA A 150 5.48 4.19 2.92
CA ALA A 150 4.68 3.01 2.62
C ALA A 150 3.54 2.88 3.64
N ILE A 151 2.31 2.99 3.16
CA ILE A 151 1.09 2.79 3.95
C ILE A 151 0.66 1.35 3.72
N THR A 152 0.64 0.56 4.80
CA THR A 152 0.34 -0.88 4.78
C THR A 152 -0.90 -1.18 5.61
N ASN A 153 -1.84 -1.94 5.07
CA ASN A 153 -2.96 -2.45 5.85
C ASN A 153 -2.51 -3.70 6.63
N LEU A 154 -2.57 -3.63 7.97
CA LEU A 154 -2.10 -4.66 8.89
C LEU A 154 -2.94 -5.95 8.87
N ARG A 155 -4.13 -5.93 8.27
CA ARG A 155 -5.03 -7.10 8.14
C ARG A 155 -4.83 -7.86 6.82
N THR A 156 -4.51 -7.16 5.73
CA THR A 156 -4.35 -7.78 4.39
C THR A 156 -2.89 -7.93 3.94
N GLY A 157 -1.96 -7.20 4.57
CA GLY A 157 -0.55 -7.15 4.15
C GLY A 157 -0.31 -6.34 2.86
N GLN A 158 -1.35 -5.75 2.28
CA GLN A 158 -1.25 -4.90 1.10
C GLN A 158 -0.64 -3.55 1.47
N SER A 159 0.27 -3.06 0.63
CA SER A 159 0.92 -1.75 0.79
C SER A 159 0.76 -0.89 -0.46
N LEU A 160 0.62 0.42 -0.24
CA LEU A 160 0.88 1.46 -1.24
C LEU A 160 2.17 2.18 -0.83
N ALA A 161 3.10 2.34 -1.77
CA ALA A 161 4.35 3.07 -1.56
C ALA A 161 4.44 4.26 -2.53
N LYS A 162 4.95 5.39 -2.05
CA LYS A 162 5.11 6.63 -2.83
C LYS A 162 6.28 7.45 -2.28
N THR A 163 6.89 8.25 -3.15
CA THR A 163 8.11 9.01 -2.86
C THR A 163 7.87 10.50 -3.09
N THR A 164 8.43 11.33 -2.22
CA THR A 164 8.54 12.79 -2.32
C THR A 164 10.02 13.18 -2.39
N THR A 165 10.39 13.83 -3.50
CA THR A 165 11.74 14.39 -3.71
C THR A 165 11.82 15.82 -3.20
N GLY A 166 12.81 16.13 -2.35
CA GLY A 166 13.06 17.49 -1.88
C GLY A 166 13.42 18.48 -3.00
N VAL A 167 12.86 19.69 -2.93
CA VAL A 167 13.33 20.94 -3.56
C VAL A 167 13.94 20.85 -4.99
N GLY A 168 13.14 20.50 -6.01
CA GLY A 168 13.69 20.20 -7.37
C GLY A 168 13.02 20.80 -8.62
N SER A 169 11.84 21.43 -8.52
CA SER A 169 11.00 21.94 -9.64
C SER A 169 10.40 20.90 -10.62
N ASN A 170 9.07 21.02 -10.80
CA ASN A 170 8.20 20.30 -11.75
C ASN A 170 8.07 18.77 -11.55
N PRO A 171 6.87 18.23 -11.26
CA PRO A 171 6.70 16.80 -11.00
C PRO A 171 6.93 15.96 -12.27
N VAL A 172 7.80 14.96 -12.15
CA VAL A 172 7.93 13.89 -13.15
C VAL A 172 6.86 12.85 -12.85
N SER A 173 5.94 12.65 -13.78
CA SER A 173 4.94 11.59 -13.71
C SER A 173 5.56 10.24 -14.07
N ASP A 174 5.81 9.38 -13.07
CA ASP A 174 5.97 7.94 -13.31
C ASP A 174 4.63 7.21 -13.08
N ASN A 175 3.85 7.13 -14.16
CA ASN A 175 2.77 6.17 -14.31
C ASN A 175 2.56 5.94 -15.81
N THR A 176 2.81 4.73 -16.29
CA THR A 176 2.85 4.42 -17.72
C THR A 176 1.49 4.04 -18.29
N ASP A 177 0.83 4.99 -18.98
CA ASP A 177 -0.10 4.84 -20.12
C ASP A 177 -1.35 3.91 -19.91
N THR A 178 -2.59 4.26 -20.32
CA THR A 178 -2.95 4.80 -21.64
C THR A 178 -4.10 5.83 -21.66
N THR A 179 -3.96 6.79 -22.58
CA THR A 179 -4.82 7.91 -23.07
C THR A 179 -6.25 7.52 -23.59
N PRO A 180 -7.13 8.39 -24.21
CA PRO A 180 -7.00 9.80 -24.66
C PRO A 180 -8.25 10.78 -24.61
N THR A 181 -8.07 12.03 -25.12
CA THR A 181 -9.07 13.07 -25.57
C THR A 181 -9.87 13.87 -24.50
N ASP A 182 -10.25 15.16 -24.63
CA ASP A 182 -10.07 16.24 -25.65
C ASP A 182 -10.15 17.69 -25.00
N PRO A 183 -10.28 18.89 -25.67
CA PRO A 183 -9.55 20.13 -25.26
C PRO A 183 -10.40 21.45 -25.10
N ILE A 184 -9.75 22.65 -25.15
CA ILE A 184 -10.29 24.06 -25.34
C ILE A 184 -10.81 24.77 -24.04
N ASP A 185 -10.59 26.07 -23.70
CA ASP A 185 -9.91 27.26 -24.30
C ASP A 185 -9.35 28.20 -23.17
N ASP A 186 -8.18 28.85 -23.30
CA ASP A 186 -7.94 30.31 -23.52
C ASP A 186 -7.92 31.25 -22.26
N THR A 187 -7.50 32.51 -22.46
CA THR A 187 -6.83 33.46 -21.54
C THR A 187 -7.71 34.54 -20.91
N THR A 188 -7.19 35.29 -19.91
CA THR A 188 -7.12 36.79 -19.90
C THR A 188 -6.35 37.36 -18.68
N GLN A 189 -6.15 38.69 -18.60
CA GLN A 189 -5.17 39.40 -17.73
C GLN A 189 -5.77 40.29 -16.61
N GLU A 190 -4.97 40.50 -15.53
CA GLU A 190 -4.78 41.79 -14.79
C GLU A 190 -6.00 42.48 -14.10
N PRO A 191 -5.91 43.67 -13.42
CA PRO A 191 -4.73 44.52 -13.06
C PRO A 191 -4.63 45.10 -11.59
N GLN A 192 -3.40 45.48 -11.17
CA GLN A 192 -2.96 46.76 -10.52
C GLN A 192 -3.56 47.29 -9.17
N GLU A 193 -2.75 47.51 -8.10
CA GLU A 193 -2.14 48.81 -7.60
C GLU A 193 -2.84 49.36 -6.31
N PRO A 194 -2.29 50.33 -5.52
CA PRO A 194 -0.91 50.84 -5.28
C PRO A 194 -0.42 50.52 -3.82
N VAL A 195 0.81 50.74 -3.30
CA VAL A 195 1.97 51.66 -3.45
C VAL A 195 1.98 52.94 -2.58
N GLU A 196 2.84 52.96 -1.53
CA GLU A 196 3.62 54.05 -0.83
C GLU A 196 4.14 53.46 0.53
N GLY A 197 5.23 53.83 1.23
CA GLY A 197 6.32 54.84 1.09
C GLY A 197 6.66 55.46 2.47
N ASP A 198 7.90 55.74 2.94
CA ASP A 198 9.30 55.52 2.48
C ASP A 198 10.28 55.82 3.67
N ASP A 199 11.61 55.71 3.49
CA ASP A 199 12.74 56.41 4.21
C ASP A 199 13.34 55.87 5.56
N SER A 200 14.50 55.18 5.45
CA SER A 200 15.77 55.20 6.28
C SER A 200 15.76 55.06 7.83
N THR A 201 16.88 54.80 8.55
CA THR A 201 18.34 55.03 8.32
C THR A 201 19.29 54.01 9.00
N THR A 202 20.58 54.10 8.63
CA THR A 202 21.82 53.54 9.25
C THR A 202 21.83 53.46 10.79
N ASP A 203 22.29 52.37 11.42
CA ASP A 203 23.71 51.94 11.58
C ASP A 203 24.59 52.92 12.38
N ASP A 204 24.77 52.63 13.68
CA ASP A 204 26.09 52.46 14.33
C ASP A 204 25.92 51.60 15.61
N SER A 205 27.01 51.07 16.14
CA SER A 205 27.11 50.09 17.22
C SER A 205 27.59 50.68 18.57
N THR A 206 27.52 49.85 19.62
CA THR A 206 28.08 49.99 20.98
C THR A 206 27.24 50.71 22.07
N GLY A 207 27.25 50.16 23.28
CA GLY A 207 26.88 50.90 24.51
C GLY A 207 25.81 50.29 25.42
N ASP A 208 26.05 49.07 25.92
CA ASP A 208 25.88 48.57 27.31
C ASP A 208 24.92 49.24 28.35
N ASP A 209 24.50 48.42 29.32
CA ASP A 209 23.98 48.74 30.66
C ASP A 209 22.51 49.19 30.87
N SER A 210 21.66 48.18 31.15
CA SER A 210 20.82 48.06 32.36
C SER A 210 19.55 48.91 32.61
N ALA A 211 18.43 48.16 32.62
CA ALA A 211 17.33 48.17 33.61
C ALA A 211 16.34 49.36 33.70
N GLY A 212 15.06 49.05 33.40
CA GLY A 212 13.88 49.86 33.73
C GLY A 212 12.60 49.20 33.22
N GLY A 213 11.98 48.35 34.04
CA GLY A 213 10.86 47.47 33.64
C GLY A 213 9.46 47.94 34.05
N ASP A 214 8.52 46.99 33.99
CA ASP A 214 7.05 47.11 34.16
C ASP A 214 6.34 47.78 32.95
N SER A 215 5.27 47.22 32.37
CA SER A 215 4.48 46.03 32.76
C SER A 215 4.56 44.90 31.75
N GLY A 216 4.90 43.69 32.20
CA GLY A 216 4.86 42.45 31.40
C GLY A 216 3.44 41.91 31.20
N ALA A 217 2.45 42.80 31.02
CA ALA A 217 1.04 42.47 30.89
C ALA A 217 0.55 42.66 29.45
N CYS A 218 -0.26 41.72 28.96
CA CYS A 218 -0.64 41.61 27.56
C CYS A 218 -2.10 41.13 27.40
N THR A 219 -2.60 41.21 26.16
CA THR A 219 -3.87 40.65 25.71
C THR A 219 -3.74 39.81 24.44
N ALA A 220 -2.64 39.94 23.70
CA ALA A 220 -2.24 39.05 22.61
C ALA A 220 -0.70 38.88 22.58
N SER A 221 -0.22 37.74 22.09
CA SER A 221 1.21 37.38 22.05
C SER A 221 2.08 38.39 21.29
N SER A 222 1.52 39.07 20.29
CA SER A 222 2.19 40.14 19.53
C SER A 222 2.54 41.40 20.36
N GLU A 223 2.09 41.48 21.60
CA GLU A 223 2.40 42.57 22.54
C GLU A 223 3.66 42.28 23.38
N CYS A 224 4.21 41.07 23.27
CA CYS A 224 5.43 40.62 23.94
C CYS A 224 6.65 40.79 23.02
N MET A 225 7.81 41.16 23.58
CA MET A 225 9.01 41.47 22.79
C MET A 225 9.89 40.24 22.55
N ALA A 226 10.65 40.22 21.45
CA ALA A 226 11.71 39.22 21.21
C ALA A 226 11.29 37.73 21.25
N GLY A 227 10.04 37.40 20.90
CA GLY A 227 9.60 36.03 20.64
C GLY A 227 8.68 35.40 21.69
N GLY A 228 8.54 36.02 22.87
CA GLY A 228 7.59 35.56 23.89
C GLY A 228 6.12 35.68 23.47
N TYR A 229 5.24 35.03 24.23
CA TYR A 229 3.80 35.00 23.97
C TYR A 229 2.97 35.30 25.23
N CYS A 230 1.65 35.49 25.06
CA CYS A 230 0.78 35.99 26.12
C CYS A 230 -0.02 34.86 26.81
N TYR A 231 0.30 34.58 28.07
CA TYR A 231 -0.39 33.57 28.89
C TYR A 231 -1.02 34.18 30.14
N ASN A 232 -2.31 33.91 30.37
CA ASN A 232 -3.11 34.48 31.48
C ASN A 232 -2.99 36.02 31.67
N GLY A 233 -2.65 36.75 30.60
CA GLY A 233 -2.45 38.19 30.61
C GLY A 233 -1.05 38.66 31.07
N GLN A 234 -0.08 37.76 31.15
CA GLN A 234 1.35 38.07 31.29
C GLN A 234 2.14 37.57 30.07
N CYS A 235 3.22 38.28 29.72
CA CYS A 235 4.15 37.82 28.69
C CYS A 235 5.12 36.79 29.29
N VAL A 236 5.11 35.58 28.74
CA VAL A 236 6.09 34.53 29.01
C VAL A 236 7.11 34.52 27.88
N TYR A 237 8.37 34.22 28.22
CA TYR A 237 9.52 34.22 27.32
C TYR A 237 10.34 32.98 27.63
N ASP A 238 10.91 32.36 26.60
CA ASP A 238 11.66 31.10 26.70
C ASP A 238 10.83 30.05 27.46
N ASP A 239 9.73 29.60 26.85
CA ASP A 239 8.78 28.56 27.30
C ASP A 239 8.41 27.74 26.04
N GLN A 240 8.90 26.50 25.95
CA GLN A 240 8.89 25.73 24.70
C GLN A 240 7.68 24.80 24.51
N ASP A 241 7.07 24.29 25.59
CA ASP A 241 5.87 23.44 25.51
C ASP A 241 4.54 24.20 25.66
N MET A 242 4.64 25.47 26.05
CA MET A 242 3.58 26.46 26.15
C MET A 242 2.65 26.36 27.37
N ASP A 243 3.09 25.73 28.47
CA ASP A 243 2.28 25.60 29.69
C ASP A 243 2.08 26.91 30.48
N GLY A 244 3.02 27.85 30.36
CA GLY A 244 3.05 29.11 31.11
C GLY A 244 4.21 29.28 32.10
N VAL A 245 5.13 28.34 32.22
CA VAL A 245 6.39 28.43 32.98
C VAL A 245 7.58 28.51 32.02
N SER A 246 8.44 29.51 32.19
CA SER A 246 9.66 29.65 31.37
C SER A 246 10.68 28.56 31.66
N ASP A 247 11.33 27.98 30.63
CA ASP A 247 12.39 26.97 30.59
C ASP A 247 13.45 27.09 31.72
N GLN A 248 13.81 28.32 32.14
CA GLN A 248 14.80 28.56 33.22
C GLN A 248 14.25 28.32 34.65
N GLN A 249 12.96 28.10 34.77
CA GLN A 249 12.19 27.89 36.00
C GLN A 249 11.31 26.63 35.91
N ASP A 250 11.41 25.92 34.79
CA ASP A 250 10.62 24.76 34.45
C ASP A 250 11.43 23.47 34.71
N ASN A 251 10.82 22.50 35.39
CA ASN A 251 11.38 21.17 35.61
C ASN A 251 11.03 20.14 34.51
N CYS A 252 10.15 20.50 33.57
CA CYS A 252 9.93 19.80 32.30
C CYS A 252 9.84 20.75 31.09
N PRO A 253 10.93 21.44 30.68
CA PRO A 253 10.94 22.44 29.57
C PRO A 253 10.48 21.99 28.16
N GLN A 254 9.90 20.81 28.01
CA GLN A 254 9.46 20.18 26.76
C GLN A 254 8.14 19.36 26.94
N ASN A 255 7.54 19.32 28.13
CA ASN A 255 6.40 18.43 28.46
C ASN A 255 5.40 19.07 29.45
N ALA A 256 4.56 19.96 28.93
CA ALA A 256 3.66 20.87 29.64
C ALA A 256 3.10 20.38 30.98
N ASN A 257 3.62 20.93 32.07
CA ASN A 257 3.33 20.54 33.45
C ASN A 257 3.16 21.73 34.42
N ALA A 258 2.31 22.71 34.09
CA ALA A 258 2.17 24.02 34.76
C ALA A 258 1.88 24.03 36.29
N ASN A 259 1.79 22.86 36.92
CA ASN A 259 1.83 22.68 38.38
C ASN A 259 3.26 22.53 38.95
N GLN A 260 4.28 22.36 38.10
CA GLN A 260 5.69 22.11 38.41
C GLN A 260 5.86 20.97 39.43
N ALA A 261 5.11 19.88 39.23
CA ALA A 261 5.20 18.69 40.05
C ALA A 261 6.54 17.98 39.79
N ASP A 262 7.31 17.82 40.86
CA ASP A 262 8.54 17.02 40.96
C ASP A 262 8.40 16.30 42.31
N SER A 263 8.07 15.00 42.24
CA SER A 263 7.63 14.21 43.38
C SER A 263 8.77 13.49 44.13
N ASP A 264 9.97 13.38 43.54
CA ASP A 264 11.14 12.77 44.18
C ASP A 264 12.26 13.76 44.55
N GLN A 265 12.22 14.98 43.99
CA GLN A 265 13.18 16.09 44.15
C GLN A 265 14.57 15.87 43.53
N ASP A 266 14.64 15.08 42.45
CA ASP A 266 15.80 15.00 41.53
C ASP A 266 16.02 16.32 40.76
N GLY A 267 14.93 17.04 40.45
CA GLY A 267 14.92 18.28 39.68
C GLY A 267 14.27 18.16 38.30
N THR A 268 13.91 16.95 37.89
CA THR A 268 13.09 16.63 36.70
C THR A 268 11.61 16.51 37.12
N GLY A 269 10.67 17.05 36.34
CA GLY A 269 9.25 17.01 36.70
C GLY A 269 8.54 15.69 36.35
N ASP A 270 7.44 15.41 37.05
CA ASP A 270 6.61 14.20 36.94
C ASP A 270 6.08 13.89 35.51
N ALA A 271 6.13 14.86 34.59
CA ALA A 271 5.60 14.78 33.23
C ALA A 271 6.64 14.42 32.16
N CYS A 272 7.93 14.61 32.46
CA CYS A 272 9.07 14.35 31.57
C CYS A 272 10.04 13.32 32.15
N ASP A 273 10.02 13.09 33.47
CA ASP A 273 10.80 12.03 34.07
C ASP A 273 10.30 10.64 33.65
N SER A 274 11.25 9.76 33.32
CA SER A 274 11.03 8.34 33.08
C SER A 274 10.77 7.53 34.36
N THR A 275 11.10 8.09 35.52
CA THR A 275 10.93 7.48 36.84
C THR A 275 10.30 8.42 37.88
N PRO A 276 9.09 9.01 37.68
CA PRO A 276 8.53 10.19 38.41
C PRO A 276 8.45 10.20 39.95
N TYR A 277 8.98 9.18 40.62
CA TYR A 277 9.05 9.04 42.06
C TYR A 277 10.45 8.54 42.51
N GLY A 278 11.45 8.64 41.65
CA GLY A 278 12.82 8.15 41.83
C GLY A 278 12.98 6.63 41.59
N PRO A 279 14.20 6.09 41.72
CA PRO A 279 14.40 4.65 41.74
C PRO A 279 13.74 4.04 42.98
N MET A 280 12.89 3.03 42.80
CA MET A 280 12.32 2.30 43.93
C MET A 280 13.44 1.73 44.82
N THR A 281 13.37 2.03 46.11
CA THR A 281 14.18 1.40 47.13
C THR A 281 13.46 0.16 47.63
N THR A 282 14.14 -0.97 47.68
CA THR A 282 13.63 -2.18 48.34
C THR A 282 13.64 -1.96 49.85
N TYR A 283 12.47 -1.99 50.47
CA TYR A 283 12.32 -1.97 51.92
C TYR A 283 11.89 -3.35 52.44
N TYR A 284 12.44 -3.74 53.58
CA TYR A 284 12.23 -5.02 54.27
C TYR A 284 11.20 -4.82 55.37
N ARG A 285 10.34 -5.81 55.60
CA ARG A 285 9.25 -5.68 56.58
C ARG A 285 9.80 -5.64 58.01
N ASP A 286 9.31 -4.68 58.79
CA ASP A 286 9.62 -4.45 60.21
C ASP A 286 8.27 -4.52 60.97
N ALA A 287 7.99 -5.68 61.56
CA ALA A 287 6.69 -6.02 62.14
C ALA A 287 6.64 -5.99 63.66
N ASP A 288 7.79 -6.01 64.34
CA ASP A 288 7.90 -5.88 65.79
C ASP A 288 8.38 -4.48 66.24
N GLY A 289 9.05 -3.72 65.36
CA GLY A 289 9.46 -2.33 65.56
C GLY A 289 10.91 -2.12 66.01
N ASP A 290 11.81 -3.10 65.82
CA ASP A 290 13.21 -3.01 66.27
C ASP A 290 14.16 -2.21 65.35
N THR A 291 13.69 -1.89 64.13
CA THR A 291 14.36 -1.16 63.02
C THR A 291 15.28 -1.94 62.10
N TYR A 292 15.35 -3.26 62.24
CA TYR A 292 15.80 -4.22 61.22
C TYR A 292 14.56 -4.84 60.53
N GLY A 293 14.72 -5.69 59.50
CA GLY A 293 13.55 -6.27 58.83
C GLY A 293 13.83 -7.43 57.87
N ASP A 294 12.80 -8.25 57.63
CA ASP A 294 12.87 -9.56 56.95
C ASP A 294 13.27 -9.45 55.47
N ALA A 295 14.46 -9.98 55.16
CA ALA A 295 15.02 -10.13 53.81
C ALA A 295 14.10 -10.89 52.82
N SER A 296 13.13 -11.67 53.32
CA SER A 296 12.15 -12.43 52.54
C SER A 296 10.79 -11.74 52.37
N GLN A 297 10.51 -10.65 53.09
CA GLN A 297 9.27 -9.86 53.00
C GLN A 297 9.56 -8.44 52.51
N THR A 298 10.06 -8.34 51.29
CA THR A 298 10.37 -7.08 50.61
C THR A 298 9.15 -6.39 50.01
N THR A 299 9.15 -5.06 50.00
CA THR A 299 8.38 -4.25 49.05
C THR A 299 9.27 -3.17 48.45
N ASP A 300 9.22 -3.03 47.13
CA ASP A 300 9.84 -1.91 46.43
C ASP A 300 8.95 -0.67 46.56
N ALA A 301 9.51 0.46 46.98
CA ALA A 301 8.77 1.70 47.19
C ALA A 301 9.65 2.95 47.02
N TYR A 302 9.01 4.07 46.74
CA TYR A 302 9.66 5.38 46.56
C TYR A 302 9.91 6.12 47.87
N SER A 303 9.21 5.75 48.94
CA SER A 303 9.47 6.22 50.30
C SER A 303 9.08 5.14 51.31
N GLN A 304 9.74 5.14 52.46
CA GLN A 304 9.66 4.09 53.49
C GLN A 304 8.20 3.79 53.90
N PRO A 305 7.66 2.60 53.57
CA PRO A 305 6.31 2.22 53.98
C PRO A 305 6.22 2.01 55.49
N ALA A 306 5.05 2.26 56.06
CA ALA A 306 4.85 2.09 57.50
C ALA A 306 4.92 0.59 57.89
N GLY A 307 5.87 0.23 58.76
CA GLY A 307 6.18 -1.17 59.10
C GLY A 307 7.19 -1.84 58.14
N TYR A 308 8.07 -1.04 57.54
CA TYR A 308 9.19 -1.51 56.70
C TYR A 308 10.42 -0.60 56.91
N VAL A 309 11.63 -1.11 56.70
CA VAL A 309 12.93 -0.43 56.88
C VAL A 309 13.92 -0.75 55.74
N THR A 310 15.09 -0.09 55.72
CA THR A 310 16.13 -0.34 54.71
C THR A 310 17.21 -1.33 55.15
N ASN A 311 17.23 -1.79 56.41
CA ASN A 311 18.16 -2.83 56.84
C ASN A 311 17.54 -4.22 56.73
N ALA A 312 18.29 -5.18 56.18
CA ALA A 312 17.83 -6.53 55.86
C ALA A 312 18.40 -7.62 56.80
N ASP A 313 19.14 -7.21 57.85
CA ASP A 313 19.91 -8.14 58.69
C ASP A 313 19.05 -8.90 59.73
N ASP A 314 17.75 -8.57 59.87
CA ASP A 314 16.83 -9.31 60.73
C ASP A 314 16.54 -10.71 60.17
N CYS A 315 16.34 -11.65 61.08
CA CYS A 315 16.05 -13.04 60.79
C CYS A 315 14.89 -13.63 61.61
N ASP A 316 14.23 -12.88 62.49
CA ASP A 316 12.95 -13.26 63.12
C ASP A 316 12.06 -12.04 63.42
N ASP A 317 11.38 -11.54 62.37
CA ASP A 317 10.44 -10.40 62.25
C ASP A 317 9.16 -10.51 63.13
N GLN A 318 9.35 -10.97 64.37
CA GLN A 318 8.37 -11.23 65.41
C GLN A 318 8.96 -11.14 66.84
N ASP A 319 10.28 -11.09 67.05
CA ASP A 319 10.92 -10.88 68.37
C ASP A 319 12.01 -9.77 68.32
N PRO A 320 11.73 -8.56 68.87
CA PRO A 320 12.58 -7.36 68.77
C PRO A 320 13.79 -7.41 69.71
N SER A 321 14.39 -8.59 69.85
CA SER A 321 15.61 -8.87 70.60
C SER A 321 16.62 -9.75 69.84
N LEU A 322 16.30 -10.15 68.60
CA LEU A 322 17.02 -11.19 67.84
C LEU A 322 17.56 -10.72 66.47
N SER A 323 17.81 -9.41 66.33
CA SER A 323 18.09 -8.65 65.09
C SER A 323 19.29 -9.05 64.22
N SER A 324 19.97 -10.18 64.48
CA SER A 324 21.15 -10.59 63.69
C SER A 324 21.44 -12.09 63.73
N LEU A 325 21.96 -12.61 62.61
CA LEU A 325 22.42 -13.99 62.49
C LEU A 325 23.79 -14.19 63.17
N ASN A 326 23.86 -15.16 64.08
CA ASN A 326 25.11 -15.63 64.66
C ASN A 326 25.94 -16.46 63.64
N SER A 327 27.16 -16.85 64.03
CA SER A 327 28.10 -17.64 63.22
C SER A 327 27.62 -19.04 62.78
N GLN A 328 26.42 -19.45 63.19
CA GLN A 328 25.78 -20.73 62.87
C GLN A 328 24.48 -20.54 62.07
N GLY A 329 24.12 -19.31 61.69
CA GLY A 329 22.92 -19.01 60.91
C GLY A 329 21.62 -19.06 61.72
N ALA A 330 21.68 -18.79 63.02
CA ALA A 330 20.50 -18.64 63.89
C ALA A 330 20.48 -17.25 64.54
N CYS A 331 19.29 -16.74 64.86
CA CYS A 331 19.11 -15.39 65.38
C CYS A 331 19.62 -15.23 66.81
N ALA A 332 20.22 -14.08 67.12
CA ALA A 332 20.84 -13.79 68.40
C ALA A 332 20.89 -12.28 68.73
N PRO A 333 20.90 -11.92 70.03
CA PRO A 333 21.14 -10.55 70.48
C PRO A 333 22.63 -10.15 70.37
N GLU A 334 22.87 -8.84 70.28
CA GLU A 334 24.19 -8.19 70.26
C GLU A 334 25.13 -8.65 71.40
N PRO A 335 26.40 -9.03 71.10
CA PRO A 335 27.32 -9.63 72.07
C PRO A 335 27.92 -8.64 73.08
N THR A 336 27.96 -9.05 74.35
CA THR A 336 28.52 -8.25 75.45
C THR A 336 30.05 -8.37 75.56
N PRO A 337 30.80 -7.32 75.96
CA PRO A 337 32.25 -7.40 76.18
C PRO A 337 32.63 -8.17 77.45
N ASN A 338 33.55 -9.12 77.32
CA ASN A 338 34.15 -9.87 78.43
C ASN A 338 35.29 -9.09 79.11
N THR A 339 35.63 -9.51 80.34
CA THR A 339 36.78 -9.00 81.09
C THR A 339 37.91 -10.03 81.08
N TYR A 340 39.14 -9.58 80.86
CA TYR A 340 40.34 -10.42 80.79
C TYR A 340 41.44 -9.88 81.71
N TYR A 341 42.19 -10.78 82.35
CA TYR A 341 43.26 -10.55 83.33
C TYR A 341 44.62 -10.82 82.71
N ARG A 342 45.68 -10.16 83.18
CA ARG A 342 47.00 -10.25 82.55
C ARG A 342 47.73 -11.53 82.96
N ASP A 343 48.25 -12.24 81.96
CA ASP A 343 49.13 -13.42 82.09
C ASP A 343 50.56 -13.00 81.72
N ALA A 344 51.51 -13.08 82.66
CA ALA A 344 52.89 -12.62 82.46
C ALA A 344 53.93 -13.70 82.19
N ASP A 345 53.72 -14.93 82.67
CA ASP A 345 54.68 -16.02 82.55
C ASP A 345 54.27 -17.09 81.51
N GLY A 346 53.01 -17.06 81.07
CA GLY A 346 52.46 -17.84 79.96
C GLY A 346 51.75 -19.13 80.38
N ASP A 347 51.27 -19.24 81.62
CA ASP A 347 50.68 -20.47 82.17
C ASP A 347 49.15 -20.58 82.07
N THR A 348 48.50 -19.54 81.55
CA THR A 348 47.05 -19.37 81.30
C THR A 348 46.17 -18.98 82.49
N TYR A 349 46.73 -18.84 83.69
CA TYR A 349 46.10 -18.11 84.79
C TYR A 349 46.54 -16.63 84.72
N GLY A 350 45.87 -15.71 85.42
CA GLY A 350 46.17 -14.27 85.30
C GLY A 350 45.90 -13.45 86.55
N ASP A 351 46.67 -12.37 86.72
CA ASP A 351 46.60 -11.46 87.87
C ASP A 351 45.25 -10.74 87.93
N ALA A 352 44.40 -11.13 88.90
CA ALA A 352 43.12 -10.50 89.23
C ALA A 352 43.17 -8.97 89.35
N THR A 353 44.34 -8.38 89.66
CA THR A 353 44.53 -6.94 89.86
C THR A 353 44.84 -6.17 88.57
N GLN A 354 45.06 -6.84 87.44
CA GLN A 354 45.43 -6.24 86.15
C GLN A 354 44.53 -6.71 84.99
N SER A 355 43.35 -6.10 84.85
CA SER A 355 42.36 -6.46 83.84
C SER A 355 42.02 -5.39 82.79
N THR A 356 41.35 -5.83 81.72
CA THR A 356 40.84 -5.03 80.60
C THR A 356 39.52 -5.63 80.07
N GLN A 357 38.74 -4.88 79.28
CA GLN A 357 37.52 -5.38 78.63
C GLN A 357 37.63 -5.39 77.10
N ALA A 358 37.08 -6.45 76.47
CA ALA A 358 37.05 -6.63 75.02
C ALA A 358 35.99 -7.66 74.60
N THR A 359 35.57 -7.66 73.34
CA THR A 359 34.71 -8.70 72.74
C THR A 359 35.48 -9.96 72.30
N SER A 360 36.81 -9.96 72.41
CA SER A 360 37.69 -11.11 72.14
C SER A 360 38.99 -10.97 72.93
N GLN A 361 39.68 -12.09 73.18
CA GLN A 361 40.82 -12.18 74.10
C GLN A 361 42.04 -11.35 73.62
N PRO A 362 42.51 -10.35 74.40
CA PRO A 362 43.73 -9.61 74.10
C PRO A 362 44.98 -10.47 74.30
N ALA A 363 46.00 -10.31 73.45
CA ALA A 363 47.24 -11.07 73.57
C ALA A 363 47.99 -10.72 74.88
N GLY A 364 48.36 -11.75 75.66
CA GLY A 364 48.94 -11.60 77.01
C GLY A 364 47.91 -11.37 78.12
N TYR A 365 46.64 -11.67 77.84
CA TYR A 365 45.54 -11.65 78.80
C TYR A 365 44.69 -12.92 78.64
N VAL A 366 44.05 -13.37 79.72
CA VAL A 366 43.24 -14.60 79.86
C VAL A 366 41.95 -14.31 80.63
N THR A 367 40.96 -15.20 80.62
CA THR A 367 39.71 -15.01 81.40
C THR A 367 39.83 -15.44 82.85
N ASN A 368 40.75 -16.36 83.17
CA ASN A 368 41.00 -16.83 84.53
C ASN A 368 41.73 -15.74 85.35
N ALA A 369 41.34 -15.57 86.62
CA ALA A 369 41.83 -14.53 87.54
C ALA A 369 42.55 -15.10 88.77
N ASP A 370 42.69 -16.43 88.88
CA ASP A 370 43.01 -17.08 90.16
C ASP A 370 44.50 -17.12 90.52
N ASP A 371 45.37 -16.61 89.65
CA ASP A 371 46.83 -16.66 89.81
C ASP A 371 47.31 -15.93 91.08
N CYS A 372 48.10 -16.64 91.89
CA CYS A 372 48.72 -16.12 93.10
C CYS A 372 50.23 -15.84 93.01
N ASP A 373 50.88 -16.10 91.87
CA ASP A 373 52.29 -15.77 91.59
C ASP A 373 52.57 -15.66 90.06
N ASP A 374 52.14 -14.53 89.43
CA ASP A 374 52.33 -14.03 88.03
C ASP A 374 53.82 -13.91 87.59
N THR A 375 54.66 -14.83 88.03
CA THR A 375 56.09 -14.97 87.78
C THR A 375 56.60 -16.43 87.81
N ASN A 376 55.75 -17.43 88.11
CA ASN A 376 56.13 -18.82 88.35
C ASN A 376 55.06 -19.85 87.90
N PRO A 377 55.19 -20.44 86.68
CA PRO A 377 54.14 -21.18 85.97
C PRO A 377 53.97 -22.62 86.48
N SER A 378 53.67 -22.75 87.76
CA SER A 378 53.67 -23.98 88.56
C SER A 378 53.05 -23.81 89.96
N LEU A 379 52.65 -22.60 90.35
CA LEU A 379 51.92 -22.31 91.58
C LEU A 379 50.74 -21.41 91.21
N ASN A 380 49.59 -22.04 90.95
CA ASN A 380 48.48 -21.40 90.26
C ASN A 380 47.37 -21.00 91.25
N LEU A 381 47.07 -21.87 92.22
CA LEU A 381 45.96 -21.68 93.15
C LEU A 381 46.42 -21.45 94.58
N LEU A 382 45.67 -20.63 95.31
CA LEU A 382 45.78 -20.51 96.78
C LEU A 382 45.21 -21.76 97.45
N ASN A 383 46.07 -22.53 98.11
CA ASN A 383 45.67 -23.66 98.93
C ASN A 383 44.84 -23.20 100.16
N SER A 384 44.24 -24.15 100.88
CA SER A 384 43.39 -23.90 102.06
C SER A 384 44.09 -23.24 103.27
N GLU A 385 45.40 -23.00 103.20
CA GLU A 385 46.19 -22.23 104.17
C GLU A 385 46.60 -20.84 103.65
N GLY A 386 46.22 -20.47 102.42
CA GLY A 386 46.58 -19.21 101.77
C GLY A 386 47.99 -19.18 101.18
N ASN A 387 48.52 -20.33 100.75
CA ASN A 387 49.81 -20.44 100.06
C ASN A 387 49.59 -20.93 98.62
N CYS A 388 50.35 -20.35 97.69
CA CYS A 388 50.29 -20.69 96.26
C CYS A 388 50.80 -22.13 96.01
N ALA A 389 50.12 -22.91 95.18
CA ALA A 389 50.29 -24.37 95.05
C ALA A 389 49.95 -24.93 93.64
N PRO A 390 50.50 -26.10 93.25
CA PRO A 390 50.21 -26.76 91.96
C PRO A 390 48.94 -27.61 91.98
N GLU A 391 48.36 -27.80 90.79
CA GLU A 391 47.12 -28.54 90.54
C GLU A 391 47.19 -30.06 90.75
N PRO A 392 46.05 -30.73 91.07
CA PRO A 392 45.94 -32.19 91.13
C PRO A 392 45.91 -32.85 89.73
N THR A 393 46.25 -34.14 89.67
CA THR A 393 46.35 -34.89 88.39
C THR A 393 45.24 -35.94 88.26
N TYR A 394 44.54 -35.92 87.13
CA TYR A 394 43.42 -36.81 86.79
C TYR A 394 43.77 -37.80 85.67
N THR A 395 42.87 -38.76 85.42
CA THR A 395 42.94 -39.72 84.31
C THR A 395 41.71 -39.54 83.41
N VAL A 396 41.92 -39.40 82.10
CA VAL A 396 40.86 -39.20 81.11
C VAL A 396 40.54 -40.49 80.36
N VAL A 397 39.26 -40.77 80.14
CA VAL A 397 38.76 -41.84 79.24
C VAL A 397 37.71 -41.27 78.30
N GLY A 398 37.69 -41.68 77.02
CA GLY A 398 36.70 -41.17 76.07
C GLY A 398 35.26 -41.50 76.47
N LEU A 399 34.34 -40.53 76.33
CA LEU A 399 32.91 -40.75 76.43
C LEU A 399 32.42 -41.51 75.18
N ASP A 400 31.61 -42.54 75.35
CA ASP A 400 31.01 -43.25 74.21
C ASP A 400 29.95 -42.35 73.52
N PRO A 401 29.86 -42.29 72.16
CA PRO A 401 28.87 -41.47 71.44
C PRO A 401 27.40 -41.77 71.80
N THR A 402 27.14 -42.92 72.42
CA THR A 402 25.92 -43.13 73.21
C THR A 402 26.32 -43.85 74.49
N SER A 403 26.05 -43.24 75.64
CA SER A 403 26.54 -43.70 76.96
C SER A 403 25.39 -43.71 77.99
N GLY A 404 25.18 -44.83 78.68
CA GLY A 404 24.24 -44.91 79.80
C GLY A 404 24.77 -44.22 81.07
N VAL A 405 23.87 -43.52 81.78
CA VAL A 405 24.20 -42.79 83.02
C VAL A 405 23.74 -43.59 84.25
N ASN A 406 24.70 -44.06 85.05
CA ASN A 406 24.46 -44.79 86.30
C ASN A 406 24.69 -43.93 87.54
N ILE A 407 24.01 -44.25 88.66
CA ILE A 407 24.29 -43.68 89.98
C ILE A 407 24.97 -44.73 90.86
N VAL A 408 26.25 -44.53 91.18
CA VAL A 408 27.05 -45.46 92.00
C VAL A 408 27.56 -44.74 93.24
N GLY A 409 27.14 -45.21 94.42
CA GLY A 409 27.57 -44.65 95.71
C GLY A 409 27.04 -43.24 96.04
N GLY A 410 26.23 -42.64 95.16
CA GLY A 410 25.79 -41.25 95.24
C GLY A 410 26.35 -40.36 94.12
N ASN A 411 27.13 -40.91 93.19
CA ASN A 411 27.79 -40.19 92.11
C ASN A 411 27.35 -40.71 90.74
N TYR A 412 27.31 -39.83 89.73
CA TYR A 412 27.19 -40.19 88.32
C TYR A 412 28.39 -41.02 87.87
N VAL A 413 28.14 -41.99 87.00
CA VAL A 413 29.14 -42.77 86.27
C VAL A 413 28.62 -42.95 84.84
N PHE A 414 29.44 -42.62 83.85
CA PHE A 414 29.08 -42.64 82.43
C PHE A 414 29.65 -43.90 81.74
N ASN A 415 29.42 -44.05 80.42
CA ASN A 415 29.73 -45.25 79.63
C ASN A 415 29.18 -46.55 80.26
N ASP A 416 27.95 -46.50 80.79
CA ASP A 416 27.30 -47.61 81.52
C ASP A 416 28.11 -48.14 82.72
N GLY A 417 29.05 -47.35 83.24
CA GLY A 417 29.97 -47.76 84.29
C GLY A 417 29.28 -48.12 85.61
N VAL A 418 29.84 -49.12 86.31
CA VAL A 418 29.27 -49.71 87.54
C VAL A 418 30.12 -49.48 88.80
N THR A 419 31.15 -48.64 88.69
CA THR A 419 32.08 -48.26 89.77
C THR A 419 32.48 -46.81 89.61
N TYR A 420 32.42 -46.03 90.69
CA TYR A 420 32.89 -44.65 90.74
C TYR A 420 34.39 -44.58 91.12
N ASP A 421 35.13 -43.67 90.48
CA ASP A 421 36.49 -43.27 90.82
C ASP A 421 36.56 -41.74 90.80
N SER A 422 37.16 -41.13 91.84
CA SER A 422 37.23 -39.67 92.01
C SER A 422 38.41 -39.01 91.28
N TYR A 423 39.22 -39.79 90.54
CA TYR A 423 40.32 -39.29 89.71
C TYR A 423 40.07 -39.51 88.21
N LEU A 424 38.82 -39.82 87.83
CA LEU A 424 38.41 -40.16 86.46
C LEU A 424 37.58 -39.02 85.85
N GLN A 425 38.01 -38.53 84.69
CA GLN A 425 37.27 -37.59 83.84
C GLN A 425 36.89 -38.26 82.52
N TYR A 426 35.81 -37.81 81.89
CA TYR A 426 35.36 -38.32 80.59
C TYR A 426 35.69 -37.29 79.49
N GLY A 427 36.45 -37.74 78.49
CA GLY A 427 36.91 -36.94 77.36
C GLY A 427 35.91 -36.90 76.22
N LEU A 428 35.54 -35.71 75.75
CA LEU A 428 34.70 -35.53 74.57
C LEU A 428 35.50 -34.76 73.51
N GLY A 429 35.59 -35.29 72.29
CA GLY A 429 36.05 -34.52 71.13
C GLY A 429 34.89 -33.78 70.45
N THR A 430 35.15 -33.11 69.32
CA THR A 430 34.10 -32.49 68.52
C THR A 430 33.12 -33.54 67.97
N GLY A 431 31.82 -33.27 68.06
CA GLY A 431 30.75 -34.17 67.62
C GLY A 431 29.55 -34.17 68.56
N THR A 432 28.60 -35.07 68.30
CA THR A 432 27.36 -35.21 69.07
C THR A 432 27.36 -36.52 69.85
N PHE A 433 27.07 -36.44 71.15
CA PHE A 433 27.05 -37.55 72.10
C PHE A 433 25.66 -37.63 72.74
N VAL A 434 25.17 -38.84 73.02
CA VAL A 434 23.86 -39.01 73.69
C VAL A 434 24.03 -39.73 75.02
N LEU A 435 23.74 -39.03 76.11
CA LEU A 435 23.67 -39.58 77.45
C LEU A 435 22.26 -40.09 77.73
N THR A 436 22.15 -41.36 78.14
CA THR A 436 20.84 -42.04 78.23
C THR A 436 20.49 -42.49 79.65
N GLY A 437 19.18 -42.52 79.94
CA GLY A 437 18.62 -43.13 81.16
C GLY A 437 18.79 -42.34 82.47
N ILE A 438 19.03 -41.03 82.40
CA ILE A 438 19.25 -40.14 83.56
C ILE A 438 18.03 -40.21 84.51
N PRO A 439 18.20 -40.53 85.81
CA PRO A 439 17.05 -40.76 86.71
C PRO A 439 16.23 -39.51 87.02
N THR A 440 14.90 -39.65 87.10
CA THR A 440 13.95 -38.57 87.45
C THR A 440 14.18 -37.90 88.80
N ASN A 441 14.90 -38.56 89.71
CA ASN A 441 15.28 -38.05 91.03
C ASN A 441 16.76 -37.60 91.11
N HIS A 442 17.49 -37.71 90.00
CA HIS A 442 18.85 -37.20 89.82
C HIS A 442 18.98 -36.54 88.43
N PRO A 443 18.12 -35.55 88.08
CA PRO A 443 18.33 -34.77 86.86
C PRO A 443 19.64 -33.99 86.97
N PHE A 444 20.29 -33.70 85.85
CA PHE A 444 21.50 -32.87 85.84
C PHE A 444 21.45 -31.73 84.83
N ALA A 445 22.26 -30.72 85.12
CA ALA A 445 22.77 -29.73 84.20
C ALA A 445 24.27 -29.96 84.02
N ILE A 446 24.79 -29.69 82.83
CA ILE A 446 26.22 -29.41 82.66
C ILE A 446 26.38 -27.92 82.98
N LEU A 447 27.26 -27.57 83.91
CA LEU A 447 27.48 -26.18 84.32
C LEU A 447 28.40 -25.47 83.32
N ASN A 448 27.94 -25.28 82.09
CA ASN A 448 28.77 -24.77 81.00
C ASN A 448 29.02 -23.25 81.01
N ASP A 449 28.46 -22.48 81.96
CA ASP A 449 28.79 -21.08 82.25
C ASP A 449 28.97 -20.14 81.02
N GLY A 450 28.09 -20.28 80.03
CA GLY A 450 28.12 -19.50 78.79
C GLY A 450 29.15 -19.98 77.73
N VAL A 451 29.92 -21.03 78.00
CA VAL A 451 30.79 -21.70 77.02
C VAL A 451 29.94 -22.28 75.90
N SER A 452 30.03 -21.66 74.72
CA SER A 452 29.23 -22.01 73.54
C SER A 452 29.80 -23.16 72.71
N THR A 453 31.05 -23.57 72.97
CA THR A 453 31.70 -24.72 72.31
C THR A 453 31.21 -26.08 72.78
N ILE A 454 30.41 -26.12 73.85
CA ILE A 454 29.64 -27.28 74.28
C ILE A 454 28.24 -26.86 74.72
N THR A 455 27.23 -27.49 74.14
CA THR A 455 25.81 -27.31 74.48
C THR A 455 25.19 -28.65 74.81
N TYR A 456 24.08 -28.65 75.55
CA TYR A 456 23.31 -29.85 75.84
C TYR A 456 21.81 -29.56 75.86
N THR A 457 21.01 -30.53 75.44
CA THR A 457 19.55 -30.44 75.41
C THR A 457 18.93 -31.80 75.75
N GLY A 458 17.80 -31.79 76.45
CA GLY A 458 16.97 -32.96 76.69
C GLY A 458 15.52 -32.72 76.27
N ASP A 459 14.64 -33.69 76.51
CA ASP A 459 13.20 -33.51 76.27
C ASP A 459 12.65 -32.41 77.20
N ALA A 460 12.03 -31.36 76.64
CA ALA A 460 11.42 -30.26 77.39
C ALA A 460 10.33 -30.73 78.39
N ASN A 461 9.72 -31.90 78.19
CA ASN A 461 8.80 -32.51 79.16
C ASN A 461 9.51 -33.05 80.43
N THR A 462 10.84 -33.15 80.39
CA THR A 462 11.73 -33.62 81.46
C THR A 462 12.58 -32.50 82.08
N GLN A 463 12.45 -31.28 81.55
CA GLN A 463 13.20 -30.11 81.95
C GLN A 463 12.70 -29.52 83.28
N SER A 464 13.62 -29.04 84.10
CA SER A 464 13.35 -28.15 85.22
C SER A 464 14.49 -27.15 85.38
N THR A 465 14.19 -25.86 85.49
CA THR A 465 15.19 -24.80 85.56
C THR A 465 15.48 -24.42 87.03
N ASP A 466 16.76 -24.25 87.39
CA ASP A 466 17.19 -23.77 88.72
C ASP A 466 18.47 -22.92 88.60
N VAL A 467 18.85 -22.19 89.66
CA VAL A 467 20.02 -21.29 89.64
C VAL A 467 21.18 -21.89 90.43
N VAL A 468 22.36 -21.97 89.80
CA VAL A 468 23.61 -22.44 90.40
C VAL A 468 24.68 -21.38 90.14
N ASN A 469 25.34 -20.92 91.21
CA ASN A 469 26.38 -19.87 91.16
C ASN A 469 25.93 -18.60 90.42
N ASP A 470 24.71 -18.13 90.72
CA ASP A 470 24.02 -16.99 90.08
C ASP A 470 23.72 -17.13 88.57
N VAL A 471 23.98 -18.28 87.96
CA VAL A 471 23.63 -18.62 86.57
C VAL A 471 22.47 -19.61 86.52
N THR A 472 21.55 -19.38 85.57
CA THR A 472 20.35 -20.19 85.37
C THR A 472 20.67 -21.39 84.47
N TYR A 473 20.35 -22.61 84.93
CA TYR A 473 20.60 -23.85 84.19
C TYR A 473 19.34 -24.69 84.06
N ASP A 474 19.25 -25.42 82.95
CA ASP A 474 18.18 -26.38 82.68
C ASP A 474 18.62 -27.81 83.01
N PHE A 475 17.92 -28.41 83.97
CA PHE A 475 18.17 -29.75 84.46
C PHE A 475 17.23 -30.75 83.79
N TYR A 476 17.80 -31.77 83.15
CA TYR A 476 17.05 -32.78 82.39
C TYR A 476 17.13 -34.18 83.02
N TYR A 477 16.15 -35.03 82.72
CA TYR A 477 16.18 -36.46 83.01
C TYR A 477 15.71 -37.29 81.80
N GLY A 478 15.96 -38.59 81.78
CA GLY A 478 15.81 -39.40 80.58
C GLY A 478 17.07 -39.29 79.70
N ASP A 479 16.90 -38.90 78.44
CA ASP A 479 18.01 -38.85 77.49
C ASP A 479 18.38 -37.38 77.17
N VAL A 480 19.68 -37.08 77.17
CA VAL A 480 20.27 -35.76 76.94
C VAL A 480 21.30 -35.85 75.82
N THR A 481 21.17 -35.00 74.82
CA THR A 481 22.15 -34.84 73.74
C THR A 481 23.15 -33.77 74.17
N ILE A 482 24.45 -34.05 73.99
CA ILE A 482 25.54 -33.09 74.11
C ILE A 482 26.11 -32.84 72.71
N THR A 483 26.29 -31.58 72.34
CA THR A 483 26.92 -31.17 71.08
C THR A 483 28.19 -30.38 71.39
N VAL A 484 29.33 -30.92 70.99
CA VAL A 484 30.66 -30.30 71.15
C VAL A 484 31.14 -29.78 69.80
N THR A 485 31.30 -28.47 69.68
CA THR A 485 31.73 -27.78 68.45
C THR A 485 33.17 -27.25 68.53
N GLY A 486 33.80 -27.27 69.71
CA GLY A 486 35.19 -26.88 69.90
C GLY A 486 35.72 -27.25 71.29
N ASP A 487 36.86 -26.68 71.65
CA ASP A 487 37.43 -26.84 72.99
C ASP A 487 36.57 -26.15 74.05
N PHE A 488 36.31 -26.83 75.17
CA PHE A 488 35.52 -26.34 76.30
C PHE A 488 36.25 -26.45 77.64
N GLY A 489 37.55 -26.81 77.65
CA GLY A 489 38.30 -27.03 78.88
C GLY A 489 37.76 -28.21 79.70
N THR A 490 37.45 -27.98 80.98
CA THR A 490 36.74 -28.93 81.86
C THR A 490 35.38 -28.38 82.27
N LEU A 491 34.40 -29.26 82.49
CA LEU A 491 33.07 -28.88 82.97
C LEU A 491 32.52 -29.85 84.03
N SER A 492 31.74 -29.27 84.94
CA SER A 492 31.08 -29.96 86.04
C SER A 492 29.65 -30.41 85.68
N VAL A 493 29.23 -31.55 86.22
CA VAL A 493 27.84 -32.03 86.14
C VAL A 493 27.18 -31.91 87.51
N TYR A 494 26.07 -31.17 87.60
CA TYR A 494 25.43 -30.81 88.86
C TYR A 494 23.99 -31.32 88.93
N CYS A 495 23.61 -31.87 90.10
CA CYS A 495 22.24 -32.25 90.42
C CYS A 495 21.64 -31.26 91.42
N PRO A 496 20.46 -30.65 91.18
CA PRO A 496 19.92 -29.57 92.02
C PRO A 496 19.55 -30.06 93.43
N TYR A 497 19.37 -31.37 93.60
CA TYR A 497 19.02 -32.00 94.88
C TYR A 497 20.22 -32.56 95.66
N HIS A 498 21.38 -32.69 95.02
CA HIS A 498 22.51 -33.49 95.54
C HIS A 498 23.91 -32.91 95.27
N GLY A 499 24.03 -31.82 94.51
CA GLY A 499 25.30 -31.16 94.18
C GLY A 499 26.07 -31.84 93.05
N TYR A 500 27.39 -31.67 93.05
CA TYR A 500 28.35 -32.31 92.13
C TYR A 500 28.48 -33.82 92.41
N MET A 501 27.47 -34.58 92.01
CA MET A 501 27.40 -36.04 92.13
C MET A 501 28.46 -36.71 91.24
N GLY A 502 29.72 -36.69 91.65
CA GLY A 502 30.84 -37.15 90.82
C GLY A 502 32.13 -36.39 91.06
N GLY A 503 32.05 -35.20 91.67
CA GLY A 503 33.12 -34.22 91.69
C GLY A 503 32.87 -33.10 90.68
N GLU A 504 33.61 -32.01 90.86
CA GLU A 504 33.74 -30.95 89.87
C GLU A 504 34.63 -31.45 88.70
N ASP A 505 34.54 -30.81 87.53
CA ASP A 505 35.37 -31.05 86.35
C ASP A 505 35.33 -32.48 85.76
N ILE A 506 34.20 -33.17 85.88
CA ILE A 506 34.03 -34.57 85.45
C ILE A 506 34.06 -34.78 83.92
N PHE A 507 33.76 -33.75 83.13
CA PHE A 507 33.93 -33.74 81.67
C PHE A 507 35.13 -32.89 81.27
N VAL A 508 35.84 -33.31 80.22
CA VAL A 508 37.00 -32.59 79.67
C VAL A 508 36.99 -32.67 78.15
N TYR A 509 37.43 -31.61 77.47
CA TYR A 509 37.64 -31.65 76.03
C TYR A 509 38.88 -32.48 75.68
N ASP A 510 38.72 -33.43 74.75
CA ASP A 510 39.84 -34.16 74.19
C ASP A 510 39.56 -34.55 72.73
N SER A 511 40.21 -33.80 71.83
CA SER A 511 40.13 -33.96 70.37
C SER A 511 40.38 -35.39 69.85
N GLN A 512 41.01 -36.29 70.63
CA GLN A 512 41.21 -37.68 70.19
C GLN A 512 39.91 -38.51 70.14
N TYR A 513 38.83 -38.04 70.78
CA TYR A 513 37.52 -38.69 70.82
C TYR A 513 36.47 -37.98 69.93
N ALA A 514 36.91 -37.30 68.87
CA ALA A 514 36.00 -36.68 67.90
C ALA A 514 35.17 -37.72 67.12
N VAL A 515 33.91 -37.40 66.85
CA VAL A 515 33.01 -38.24 66.05
C VAL A 515 33.17 -37.87 64.58
N VAL A 516 33.52 -38.84 63.73
CA VAL A 516 33.80 -38.62 62.30
C VAL A 516 32.55 -38.92 61.47
N ASP A 517 32.17 -37.98 60.61
CA ASP A 517 31.08 -38.16 59.64
C ASP A 517 31.48 -39.13 58.51
N THR A 518 30.48 -39.80 57.93
CA THR A 518 30.62 -40.86 56.92
C THR A 518 29.53 -40.84 55.84
N THR A 519 28.71 -39.79 55.79
CA THR A 519 27.59 -39.65 54.84
C THR A 519 27.97 -38.71 53.68
N PRO A 520 27.98 -39.16 52.42
CA PRO A 520 28.30 -38.27 51.29
C PRO A 520 27.21 -37.23 50.99
N PRO A 521 27.59 -36.07 50.42
CA PRO A 521 26.66 -34.98 50.11
C PRO A 521 25.59 -35.37 49.09
N THR A 522 24.40 -34.80 49.22
CA THR A 522 23.29 -35.00 48.29
C THR A 522 23.30 -33.92 47.21
N ILE A 523 23.46 -34.32 45.95
CA ILE A 523 23.44 -33.42 44.78
C ILE A 523 22.07 -33.53 44.07
N THR A 524 21.39 -32.40 43.87
CA THR A 524 20.15 -32.32 43.09
C THR A 524 20.37 -31.50 41.82
N VAL A 525 20.12 -32.11 40.66
CA VAL A 525 20.25 -31.42 39.36
C VAL A 525 19.04 -30.51 39.14
N LEU A 526 19.28 -29.23 38.85
CA LEU A 526 18.22 -28.25 38.61
C LEU A 526 17.82 -28.25 37.12
N GLY A 527 16.53 -28.03 36.82
CA GLY A 527 16.02 -28.04 35.45
C GLY A 527 16.11 -29.40 34.74
N ASP A 528 15.88 -29.41 33.43
CA ASP A 528 15.70 -30.65 32.66
C ASP A 528 16.96 -31.52 32.54
N ASN A 529 16.75 -32.84 32.52
CA ASN A 529 17.77 -33.85 32.34
C ASN A 529 17.17 -35.11 31.66
N PRO A 530 17.42 -35.37 30.37
CA PRO A 530 18.26 -34.57 29.47
C PRO A 530 17.67 -33.19 29.18
N LEU A 531 18.53 -32.18 29.16
CA LEU A 531 18.22 -30.87 28.61
C LEU A 531 18.35 -30.91 27.08
N THR A 532 17.53 -30.18 26.36
CA THR A 532 17.60 -30.07 24.89
C THR A 532 17.97 -28.64 24.49
N VAL A 533 18.88 -28.47 23.54
CA VAL A 533 19.44 -27.18 23.11
C VAL A 533 19.51 -27.17 21.58
N GLU A 534 19.11 -26.06 20.97
CA GLU A 534 19.14 -25.90 19.51
C GLU A 534 20.57 -25.63 19.01
N VAL A 535 20.92 -26.15 17.83
CA VAL A 535 22.25 -26.00 17.25
C VAL A 535 22.56 -24.53 16.93
N GLY A 536 23.79 -24.11 17.21
CA GLY A 536 24.25 -22.72 17.11
C GLY A 536 23.73 -21.78 18.21
N SER A 537 22.80 -22.22 19.07
CA SER A 537 22.26 -21.37 20.16
C SER A 537 23.21 -21.24 21.35
N THR A 538 22.92 -20.28 22.24
CA THR A 538 23.64 -20.07 23.49
C THR A 538 23.17 -21.03 24.57
N PHE A 539 24.07 -21.88 25.07
CA PHE A 539 23.81 -22.76 26.20
C PHE A 539 24.19 -22.10 27.54
N SER A 540 23.29 -22.19 28.52
CA SER A 540 23.55 -21.92 29.94
C SER A 540 23.12 -23.13 30.77
N ASP A 541 23.94 -23.54 31.74
CA ASP A 541 23.64 -24.67 32.62
C ASP A 541 22.84 -24.20 33.84
N PRO A 542 21.62 -24.73 34.10
CA PRO A 542 20.89 -24.47 35.34
C PRO A 542 21.61 -24.96 36.62
N GLY A 543 22.68 -25.75 36.49
CA GLY A 543 23.51 -26.19 37.61
C GLY A 543 22.86 -27.22 38.54
N VAL A 544 23.36 -27.27 39.77
CA VAL A 544 22.90 -28.17 40.84
C VAL A 544 22.80 -27.44 42.17
N THR A 545 21.97 -27.94 43.08
CA THR A 545 22.12 -27.70 44.53
C THR A 545 22.85 -28.87 45.18
N VAL A 546 23.59 -28.57 46.25
CA VAL A 546 24.27 -29.53 47.11
C VAL A 546 23.76 -29.32 48.53
N TYR A 547 23.53 -30.42 49.26
CA TYR A 547 23.19 -30.39 50.68
C TYR A 547 23.98 -31.48 51.41
N ASP A 548 24.57 -31.10 52.54
CA ASP A 548 25.24 -32.00 53.49
C ASP A 548 24.78 -31.68 54.92
N GLN A 549 24.96 -32.64 55.84
CA GLN A 549 24.79 -32.43 57.28
C GLN A 549 25.93 -31.61 57.88
N ASP A 550 27.13 -31.60 57.28
CA ASP A 550 28.28 -30.79 57.70
C ASP A 550 28.26 -29.34 57.19
N GLY A 551 27.31 -29.00 56.31
CA GLY A 551 27.20 -27.68 55.67
C GLY A 551 27.92 -27.52 54.33
N SER A 552 28.53 -28.57 53.77
CA SER A 552 29.19 -28.51 52.46
C SER A 552 28.21 -28.18 51.34
N SER A 553 28.51 -27.09 50.64
CA SER A 553 27.67 -26.47 49.60
C SER A 553 28.42 -26.31 48.26
N THR A 554 29.69 -26.72 48.19
CA THR A 554 30.54 -26.50 47.01
C THR A 554 30.60 -27.72 46.09
N TYR A 555 30.69 -27.47 44.79
CA TYR A 555 30.87 -28.52 43.77
C TYR A 555 31.78 -28.05 42.64
N THR A 556 32.21 -29.01 41.83
CA THR A 556 32.93 -28.77 40.58
C THR A 556 32.16 -29.37 39.40
N THR A 557 32.03 -28.62 38.31
CA THR A 557 31.44 -29.09 37.04
C THR A 557 32.55 -29.47 36.08
N THR A 558 32.40 -30.61 35.41
CA THR A 558 33.33 -31.09 34.38
C THR A 558 32.58 -31.59 33.14
N GLY A 559 33.23 -31.55 31.98
CA GLY A 559 32.59 -31.71 30.68
C GLY A 559 32.37 -30.37 29.97
N THR A 560 32.01 -30.43 28.69
CA THR A 560 31.78 -29.26 27.82
C THR A 560 30.67 -29.59 26.84
N VAL A 561 29.83 -28.62 26.52
CA VAL A 561 28.84 -28.69 25.43
C VAL A 561 29.35 -27.82 24.29
N ASP A 562 29.40 -28.36 23.06
CA ASP A 562 29.61 -27.57 21.85
C ASP A 562 28.27 -27.48 21.12
N THR A 563 27.61 -26.31 21.21
CA THR A 563 26.30 -26.10 20.59
C THR A 563 26.36 -26.04 19.07
N ASN A 564 27.55 -26.00 18.45
CA ASN A 564 27.70 -25.99 16.99
C ASN A 564 27.72 -27.40 16.36
N VAL A 565 27.69 -28.45 17.18
CA VAL A 565 27.84 -29.84 16.73
C VAL A 565 26.75 -30.71 17.35
N LEU A 566 25.89 -31.28 16.51
CA LEU A 566 24.79 -32.17 16.91
C LEU A 566 25.30 -33.38 17.70
N GLY A 567 24.67 -33.67 18.83
CA GLY A 567 25.04 -34.81 19.69
C GLY A 567 24.59 -34.69 21.14
N ALA A 568 24.77 -35.78 21.89
CA ALA A 568 24.54 -35.82 23.32
C ALA A 568 25.85 -35.59 24.09
N TYR A 569 25.90 -34.50 24.86
CA TYR A 569 27.00 -34.12 25.74
C TYR A 569 26.66 -34.50 27.19
N THR A 570 27.68 -34.60 28.05
CA THR A 570 27.48 -34.91 29.47
C THR A 570 28.28 -33.96 30.34
N LEU A 571 27.58 -33.23 31.21
CA LEU A 571 28.17 -32.50 32.32
C LEU A 571 28.15 -33.39 33.57
N THR A 572 29.23 -33.39 34.32
CA THR A 572 29.38 -34.16 35.57
C THR A 572 29.71 -33.21 36.72
N TYR A 573 28.85 -33.18 37.71
CA TYR A 573 28.98 -32.40 38.94
C TYR A 573 29.54 -33.30 40.03
N THR A 574 30.58 -32.84 40.73
CA THR A 574 31.21 -33.57 41.85
C THR A 574 31.25 -32.68 43.07
N ALA A 575 30.64 -33.13 44.17
CA ALA A 575 30.70 -32.50 45.48
C ALA A 575 31.48 -33.38 46.46
N VAL A 576 32.13 -32.73 47.43
CA VAL A 576 32.93 -33.38 48.48
C VAL A 576 32.67 -32.62 49.79
N ASP A 577 32.44 -33.35 50.88
CA ASP A 577 32.27 -32.78 52.23
C ASP A 577 33.63 -32.51 52.93
N ASN A 578 33.61 -31.96 54.15
CA ASN A 578 34.84 -31.68 54.89
C ASN A 578 35.50 -32.96 55.46
N SER A 579 34.74 -34.05 55.62
CA SER A 579 35.24 -35.39 55.99
C SER A 579 35.95 -36.10 54.84
N GLY A 580 35.72 -35.67 53.60
CA GLY A 580 36.26 -36.23 52.36
C GLY A 580 35.39 -37.30 51.70
N ASN A 581 34.12 -37.49 52.09
CA ASN A 581 33.20 -38.32 51.31
C ASN A 581 32.74 -37.56 50.05
N GLN A 582 32.30 -38.29 49.02
CA GLN A 582 32.11 -37.74 47.67
C GLN A 582 30.82 -38.24 47.02
N ALA A 583 30.14 -37.34 46.33
CA ALA A 583 29.01 -37.65 45.46
C ALA A 583 29.18 -37.07 44.06
N THR A 584 28.50 -37.69 43.09
CA THR A 584 28.53 -37.29 41.67
C THR A 584 27.15 -37.34 41.05
N ALA A 585 26.77 -36.32 40.30
CA ALA A 585 25.56 -36.29 39.46
C ALA A 585 25.91 -35.89 38.02
N THR A 586 25.03 -36.18 37.06
CA THR A 586 25.27 -35.87 35.64
C THR A 586 24.05 -35.27 34.95
N ARG A 587 24.24 -34.20 34.17
CA ARG A 587 23.26 -33.70 33.18
C ARG A 587 23.65 -34.19 31.79
N THR A 588 22.71 -34.77 31.05
CA THR A 588 22.86 -34.95 29.60
C THR A 588 22.31 -33.72 28.89
N VAL A 589 23.05 -33.18 27.92
CA VAL A 589 22.61 -32.05 27.08
C VAL A 589 22.59 -32.52 25.62
N ASN A 590 21.40 -32.60 25.04
CA ASN A 590 21.21 -32.96 23.64
C ASN A 590 21.24 -31.68 22.80
N VAL A 591 22.32 -31.48 22.05
CA VAL A 591 22.36 -30.49 20.96
C VAL A 591 21.68 -31.12 19.75
N VAL A 592 20.57 -30.54 19.35
CA VAL A 592 19.70 -30.99 18.25
C VAL A 592 19.46 -29.84 17.29
N ASP A 593 18.92 -30.17 16.13
CA ASP A 593 18.44 -29.23 15.14
C ASP A 593 16.94 -29.48 14.95
N THR A 594 16.14 -28.49 15.32
CA THR A 594 14.66 -28.53 15.29
C THR A 594 14.05 -27.37 14.53
N THR A 595 14.89 -26.45 14.05
CA THR A 595 14.51 -25.39 13.14
C THR A 595 14.23 -25.98 11.75
N ALA A 596 13.31 -25.36 11.03
CA ALA A 596 12.91 -25.81 9.69
C ALA A 596 13.43 -24.84 8.63
N PRO A 597 13.93 -25.34 7.48
CA PRO A 597 14.50 -24.50 6.45
C PRO A 597 13.49 -23.52 5.84
N VAL A 598 13.99 -22.35 5.47
CA VAL A 598 13.19 -21.25 4.90
C VAL A 598 13.31 -21.28 3.38
N ILE A 599 12.17 -21.46 2.68
CA ILE A 599 12.08 -21.34 1.21
C ILE A 599 11.74 -19.90 0.84
N THR A 600 12.47 -19.33 -0.13
CA THR A 600 12.21 -18.01 -0.73
C THR A 600 11.99 -18.17 -2.23
N LEU A 601 10.92 -17.60 -2.79
CA LEU A 601 10.68 -17.61 -4.23
C LEU A 601 11.70 -16.74 -4.98
N VAL A 602 12.14 -17.21 -6.14
CA VAL A 602 12.89 -16.40 -7.11
C VAL A 602 11.90 -15.88 -8.14
N GLY A 603 11.73 -14.56 -8.25
CA GLY A 603 10.68 -13.94 -9.07
C GLY A 603 9.28 -14.04 -8.45
N ASP A 604 8.28 -13.53 -9.17
CA ASP A 604 6.94 -13.23 -8.62
C ASP A 604 6.20 -14.44 -8.02
N SER A 605 5.39 -14.21 -6.99
CA SER A 605 4.52 -15.22 -6.39
C SER A 605 3.29 -15.55 -7.23
N GLN A 606 2.89 -14.64 -8.12
CA GLN A 606 1.82 -14.83 -9.08
C GLN A 606 2.30 -14.43 -10.49
N VAL A 607 2.04 -15.29 -11.48
CA VAL A 607 2.39 -15.06 -12.88
C VAL A 607 1.14 -15.18 -13.74
N ASN A 608 0.81 -14.14 -14.50
CA ASN A 608 -0.20 -14.22 -15.56
C ASN A 608 0.50 -14.68 -16.85
N LEU A 609 -0.05 -15.70 -17.50
CA LEU A 609 0.50 -16.33 -18.70
C LEU A 609 -0.55 -16.39 -19.80
N GLU A 610 -0.22 -15.86 -20.97
CA GLU A 610 -1.07 -15.96 -22.16
C GLU A 610 -1.17 -17.43 -22.64
N VAL A 611 -2.38 -17.92 -22.86
CA VAL A 611 -2.65 -19.32 -23.22
C VAL A 611 -1.91 -19.77 -24.48
N GLY A 612 -1.38 -20.98 -24.43
CA GLY A 612 -0.47 -21.55 -25.45
C GLY A 612 0.99 -21.07 -25.36
N SER A 613 1.31 -20.07 -24.51
CA SER A 613 2.68 -19.58 -24.35
C SER A 613 3.56 -20.50 -23.50
N THR A 614 4.88 -20.41 -23.69
CA THR A 614 5.85 -21.22 -22.95
C THR A 614 6.05 -20.72 -21.52
N TYR A 615 5.49 -21.42 -20.53
CA TYR A 615 5.85 -21.20 -19.13
C TYR A 615 7.30 -21.67 -18.86
N THR A 616 8.07 -20.84 -18.16
CA THR A 616 9.35 -21.22 -17.55
C THR A 616 9.29 -20.79 -16.09
N ASP A 617 9.47 -21.74 -15.17
CA ASP A 617 9.49 -21.42 -13.75
C ASP A 617 10.83 -20.76 -13.37
N ALA A 618 10.75 -19.63 -12.65
CA ALA A 618 11.91 -18.96 -12.08
C ALA A 618 12.44 -19.67 -10.81
N GLY A 619 11.64 -20.54 -10.21
CA GLY A 619 12.03 -21.41 -9.10
C GLY A 619 12.03 -20.74 -7.73
N ALA A 620 12.85 -21.28 -6.84
CA ALA A 620 12.99 -20.87 -5.44
C ALA A 620 14.42 -21.19 -4.93
N THR A 621 14.82 -20.53 -3.84
CA THR A 621 16.00 -20.85 -3.02
C THR A 621 15.57 -21.34 -1.65
N ALA A 622 16.43 -22.04 -0.93
CA ALA A 622 16.16 -22.48 0.44
C ALA A 622 17.42 -22.44 1.31
N SER A 623 17.28 -21.92 2.52
CA SER A 623 18.38 -21.78 3.48
C SER A 623 18.00 -22.27 4.87
N ASP A 624 18.98 -22.83 5.56
CA ASP A 624 18.88 -23.46 6.87
C ASP A 624 19.94 -22.91 7.84
N ASN A 625 19.70 -22.97 9.16
CA ASN A 625 20.64 -22.52 10.20
C ASN A 625 21.84 -23.47 10.41
N TYR A 626 21.70 -24.75 10.08
CA TYR A 626 22.73 -25.77 10.23
C TYR A 626 23.28 -26.27 8.89
N ASP A 627 22.40 -26.65 7.96
CA ASP A 627 22.80 -27.15 6.63
C ASP A 627 23.17 -26.02 5.62
N GLY A 628 22.80 -24.77 5.90
CA GLY A 628 23.11 -23.63 5.03
C GLY A 628 22.27 -23.59 3.76
N ASP A 629 22.87 -23.35 2.59
CA ASP A 629 22.15 -23.32 1.30
C ASP A 629 21.78 -24.74 0.84
N ILE A 630 20.50 -25.07 0.98
CA ILE A 630 19.91 -26.34 0.54
C ILE A 630 19.04 -26.18 -0.71
N SER A 631 19.16 -25.08 -1.46
CA SER A 631 18.34 -24.79 -2.67
C SER A 631 18.38 -25.92 -3.70
N SER A 632 19.50 -26.64 -3.79
CA SER A 632 19.64 -27.81 -4.70
C SER A 632 18.83 -29.04 -4.30
N GLN A 633 18.25 -29.07 -3.09
CA GLN A 633 17.44 -30.15 -2.54
C GLN A 633 15.92 -29.91 -2.70
N ILE A 634 15.50 -28.72 -3.18
CA ILE A 634 14.08 -28.35 -3.32
C ILE A 634 13.37 -29.30 -4.30
N VAL A 635 12.29 -29.92 -3.83
CA VAL A 635 11.36 -30.69 -4.64
C VAL A 635 10.32 -29.74 -5.22
N VAL A 636 10.27 -29.66 -6.56
CA VAL A 636 9.30 -28.83 -7.29
C VAL A 636 8.19 -29.70 -7.86
N VAL A 637 6.95 -29.41 -7.47
CA VAL A 637 5.75 -30.01 -8.06
C VAL A 637 5.09 -28.95 -8.96
N ASN A 638 5.31 -29.06 -10.26
CA ASN A 638 4.72 -28.18 -11.28
C ASN A 638 3.62 -28.93 -12.04
N ASN A 639 2.41 -28.37 -12.07
CA ASN A 639 1.22 -28.95 -12.71
C ASN A 639 0.58 -28.03 -13.77
N VAL A 640 1.28 -26.96 -14.19
CA VAL A 640 0.75 -25.94 -15.10
C VAL A 640 0.49 -26.51 -16.49
N ASP A 641 -0.77 -26.53 -16.92
CA ASP A 641 -1.13 -26.77 -18.33
C ASP A 641 -1.36 -25.44 -19.04
N VAL A 642 -0.33 -25.00 -19.76
CA VAL A 642 -0.34 -23.73 -20.51
C VAL A 642 -1.40 -23.67 -21.63
N ASN A 643 -2.03 -24.79 -21.99
CA ASN A 643 -3.00 -24.88 -23.09
C ASN A 643 -4.46 -24.76 -22.61
N THR A 644 -4.69 -24.67 -21.31
CA THR A 644 -6.03 -24.70 -20.70
C THR A 644 -6.18 -23.54 -19.71
N LEU A 645 -7.18 -22.67 -19.93
CA LEU A 645 -7.45 -21.54 -19.03
C LEU A 645 -7.73 -22.00 -17.59
N GLY A 646 -7.12 -21.33 -16.61
CA GLY A 646 -7.27 -21.65 -15.20
C GLY A 646 -6.14 -21.11 -14.34
N SER A 647 -6.28 -21.25 -13.02
CA SER A 647 -5.22 -20.94 -12.05
C SER A 647 -4.57 -22.24 -11.58
N TYR A 648 -3.25 -22.32 -11.75
CA TYR A 648 -2.41 -23.47 -11.45
C TYR A 648 -1.45 -23.15 -10.30
N THR A 649 -0.89 -24.17 -9.66
CA THR A 649 -0.04 -23.99 -8.48
C THR A 649 1.21 -24.84 -8.61
N VAL A 650 2.36 -24.16 -8.68
CA VAL A 650 3.68 -24.79 -8.51
C VAL A 650 4.01 -24.79 -7.02
N THR A 651 4.34 -25.94 -6.46
CA THR A 651 4.69 -26.09 -5.04
C THR A 651 6.16 -26.42 -4.87
N TYR A 652 6.81 -25.74 -3.92
CA TYR A 652 8.19 -25.95 -3.52
C TYR A 652 8.21 -26.51 -2.10
N SER A 653 8.88 -27.63 -1.88
CA SER A 653 9.12 -28.18 -0.55
C SER A 653 10.55 -28.69 -0.40
N VAL A 654 11.07 -28.63 0.81
CA VAL A 654 12.42 -29.11 1.15
C VAL A 654 12.46 -29.54 2.62
N SER A 655 13.40 -30.42 2.94
CA SER A 655 13.80 -30.79 4.29
C SER A 655 15.31 -30.69 4.40
N ASP A 656 15.78 -30.33 5.58
CA ASP A 656 17.17 -30.40 6.05
C ASP A 656 17.63 -31.86 6.28
N SER A 657 18.88 -32.03 6.73
CA SER A 657 19.45 -33.34 7.07
C SER A 657 18.92 -33.94 8.37
N SER A 658 18.38 -33.13 9.29
CA SER A 658 17.71 -33.55 10.53
C SER A 658 16.28 -34.04 10.30
N SER A 659 15.74 -33.83 9.09
CA SER A 659 14.37 -34.13 8.66
C SER A 659 13.29 -33.21 9.24
N ASN A 660 13.63 -31.98 9.64
CA ASN A 660 12.61 -30.94 9.76
C ASN A 660 12.12 -30.58 8.34
N ALA A 661 10.98 -29.89 8.22
CA ALA A 661 10.33 -29.67 6.92
C ALA A 661 9.92 -28.22 6.78
N ALA A 662 10.38 -27.58 5.70
CA ALA A 662 9.96 -26.23 5.35
C ALA A 662 8.44 -26.16 5.21
N SER A 663 7.85 -25.05 5.67
CA SER A 663 6.52 -24.64 5.24
C SER A 663 6.52 -24.53 3.72
N ALA A 664 5.76 -25.38 3.04
CA ALA A 664 5.77 -25.46 1.58
C ALA A 664 5.27 -24.15 0.97
N VAL A 665 6.09 -23.55 0.11
CA VAL A 665 5.77 -22.28 -0.58
C VAL A 665 5.18 -22.58 -1.94
N THR A 666 4.33 -21.69 -2.46
CA THR A 666 3.64 -21.88 -3.74
C THR A 666 3.75 -20.66 -4.64
N ARG A 667 3.89 -20.91 -5.94
CA ARG A 667 3.72 -19.93 -7.01
C ARG A 667 2.41 -20.21 -7.74
N THR A 668 1.59 -19.18 -7.91
CA THR A 668 0.34 -19.24 -8.67
C THR A 668 0.59 -18.85 -10.12
N VAL A 669 0.11 -19.64 -11.07
CA VAL A 669 0.20 -19.33 -12.51
C VAL A 669 -1.20 -19.27 -13.08
N ASN A 670 -1.65 -18.07 -13.43
CA ASN A 670 -2.94 -17.85 -14.08
C ASN A 670 -2.73 -17.98 -15.60
N VAL A 671 -3.19 -19.08 -16.19
CA VAL A 671 -3.29 -19.22 -17.63
C VAL A 671 -4.55 -18.48 -18.07
N VAL A 672 -4.34 -17.36 -18.75
CA VAL A 672 -5.36 -16.39 -19.18
C VAL A 672 -5.30 -16.20 -20.69
N ASP A 673 -6.34 -15.61 -21.25
CA ASP A 673 -6.45 -15.25 -22.66
C ASP A 673 -6.74 -13.75 -22.73
N GLN A 674 -5.77 -12.98 -23.19
CA GLN A 674 -5.78 -11.52 -23.27
C GLN A 674 -5.65 -11.05 -24.74
N THR A 675 -5.69 -11.98 -25.70
CA THR A 675 -5.45 -11.69 -27.12
C THR A 675 -6.78 -11.32 -27.79
N ALA A 676 -6.88 -10.09 -28.30
CA ALA A 676 -8.06 -9.68 -29.05
C ALA A 676 -8.18 -10.42 -30.40
N PRO A 677 -9.38 -10.89 -30.82
CA PRO A 677 -9.56 -11.61 -32.07
C PRO A 677 -9.17 -10.81 -33.31
N THR A 678 -8.61 -11.49 -34.32
CA THR A 678 -8.26 -10.87 -35.61
C THR A 678 -9.45 -10.90 -36.57
N ILE A 679 -10.04 -9.72 -36.86
CA ILE A 679 -11.10 -9.57 -37.87
C ILE A 679 -10.49 -9.43 -39.28
N THR A 680 -10.95 -10.24 -40.23
CA THR A 680 -10.68 -10.12 -41.67
C THR A 680 -11.96 -9.74 -42.42
N ILE A 681 -12.01 -8.53 -42.97
CA ILE A 681 -13.12 -8.04 -43.80
C ILE A 681 -13.13 -8.80 -45.14
N LEU A 682 -14.31 -9.22 -45.60
CA LEU A 682 -14.48 -9.92 -46.88
C LEU A 682 -14.86 -8.93 -47.99
N GLY A 683 -14.36 -9.14 -49.22
CA GLY A 683 -14.60 -8.25 -50.36
C GLY A 683 -13.86 -6.91 -50.23
N ASP A 684 -14.24 -5.94 -51.07
CA ASP A 684 -13.47 -4.70 -51.24
C ASP A 684 -13.58 -3.75 -50.03
N ASN A 685 -12.49 -3.05 -49.74
CA ASN A 685 -12.40 -1.99 -48.73
C ASN A 685 -11.38 -0.92 -49.18
N PRO A 686 -11.80 0.29 -49.58
CA PRO A 686 -13.19 0.74 -49.71
C PRO A 686 -13.95 -0.07 -50.77
N ALA A 687 -15.26 -0.23 -50.57
CA ALA A 687 -16.18 -0.69 -51.61
C ALA A 687 -16.86 0.53 -52.25
N THR A 688 -16.98 0.56 -53.58
CA THR A 688 -17.65 1.66 -54.31
C THR A 688 -18.94 1.17 -54.94
N ILE A 689 -20.01 1.96 -54.83
CA ILE A 689 -21.31 1.71 -55.48
C ILE A 689 -21.88 2.97 -56.12
N GLU A 690 -22.66 2.76 -57.18
CA GLU A 690 -23.41 3.81 -57.87
C GLU A 690 -24.60 4.29 -57.01
N ALA A 691 -24.83 5.60 -56.96
CA ALA A 691 -25.93 6.20 -56.21
C ALA A 691 -27.31 5.65 -56.65
N GLY A 692 -28.19 5.42 -55.67
CA GLY A 692 -29.49 4.75 -55.86
C GLY A 692 -29.41 3.22 -56.05
N SER A 693 -28.22 2.62 -56.15
CA SER A 693 -28.08 1.16 -56.23
C SER A 693 -28.24 0.49 -54.86
N THR A 694 -28.50 -0.82 -54.85
CA THR A 694 -28.60 -1.60 -53.61
C THR A 694 -27.21 -1.99 -53.08
N TYR A 695 -26.81 -1.44 -51.93
CA TYR A 695 -25.69 -2.01 -51.18
C TYR A 695 -26.02 -3.41 -50.65
N THR A 696 -25.03 -4.29 -50.56
CA THR A 696 -25.13 -5.56 -49.83
C THR A 696 -23.76 -5.84 -49.24
N ASP A 697 -23.68 -5.93 -47.91
CA ASP A 697 -22.41 -6.12 -47.23
C ASP A 697 -21.86 -7.53 -47.45
N ALA A 698 -20.57 -7.63 -47.79
CA ALA A 698 -19.89 -8.91 -47.99
C ALA A 698 -19.48 -9.59 -46.67
N GLY A 699 -19.66 -8.92 -45.53
CA GLY A 699 -19.35 -9.42 -44.19
C GLY A 699 -17.87 -9.38 -43.83
N ALA A 700 -17.57 -10.05 -42.71
CA ALA A 700 -16.23 -10.28 -42.20
C ALA A 700 -16.14 -11.70 -41.62
N THR A 701 -14.91 -12.14 -41.36
CA THR A 701 -14.56 -13.35 -40.60
C THR A 701 -13.69 -12.95 -39.41
N ALA A 702 -13.66 -13.74 -38.34
CA ALA A 702 -12.84 -13.44 -37.18
C ALA A 702 -12.26 -14.70 -36.57
N THR A 703 -10.95 -14.70 -36.34
CA THR A 703 -10.20 -15.83 -35.77
C THR A 703 -9.44 -15.40 -34.53
N ASP A 704 -9.29 -16.34 -33.60
CA ASP A 704 -8.75 -16.10 -32.27
C ASP A 704 -7.64 -17.11 -31.90
N ASN A 705 -6.74 -16.77 -30.97
CA ASN A 705 -5.63 -17.65 -30.57
C ASN A 705 -6.10 -18.91 -29.83
N TYR A 706 -7.18 -18.82 -29.05
CA TYR A 706 -7.69 -19.88 -28.18
C TYR A 706 -9.04 -20.43 -28.66
N ASN A 707 -9.97 -19.53 -29.01
CA ASN A 707 -11.32 -19.84 -29.48
C ASN A 707 -11.33 -20.29 -30.96
N ASN A 708 -10.22 -20.10 -31.69
CA ASN A 708 -10.00 -20.45 -33.10
C ASN A 708 -10.87 -19.68 -34.11
N ASP A 709 -12.18 -19.90 -34.16
CA ASP A 709 -13.13 -19.22 -35.07
C ASP A 709 -14.27 -18.61 -34.26
N VAL A 710 -14.32 -17.27 -34.25
CA VAL A 710 -15.33 -16.46 -33.56
C VAL A 710 -16.20 -15.68 -34.56
N THR A 711 -16.18 -16.06 -35.84
CA THR A 711 -16.93 -15.39 -36.93
C THR A 711 -18.43 -15.28 -36.64
N SER A 712 -19.03 -16.27 -35.96
CA SER A 712 -20.46 -16.23 -35.58
C SER A 712 -20.80 -15.20 -34.50
N SER A 713 -19.80 -14.68 -33.78
CA SER A 713 -19.95 -13.66 -32.73
C SER A 713 -19.81 -12.23 -33.27
N ILE A 714 -19.48 -12.05 -34.56
CA ILE A 714 -19.36 -10.72 -35.18
C ILE A 714 -20.72 -10.03 -35.18
N THR A 715 -20.78 -8.86 -34.56
CA THR A 715 -21.88 -7.90 -34.71
C THR A 715 -21.47 -6.84 -35.73
N ALA A 716 -22.38 -6.49 -36.64
CA ALA A 716 -22.13 -5.51 -37.70
C ALA A 716 -23.12 -4.35 -37.58
N SER A 717 -22.61 -3.12 -37.60
CA SER A 717 -23.39 -1.88 -37.66
C SER A 717 -23.06 -1.14 -38.96
N SER A 718 -24.07 -0.65 -39.67
CA SER A 718 -23.91 0.01 -40.96
C SER A 718 -24.57 1.39 -40.95
N THR A 719 -23.85 2.39 -41.42
CA THR A 719 -24.37 3.76 -41.65
C THR A 719 -24.70 4.02 -43.12
N VAL A 720 -24.52 3.03 -44.01
CA VAL A 720 -24.59 3.19 -45.47
C VAL A 720 -26.00 3.57 -45.94
N ASP A 721 -26.17 4.81 -46.39
CA ASP A 721 -27.29 5.23 -47.24
C ASP A 721 -26.83 5.27 -48.70
N SER A 722 -27.23 4.27 -49.50
CA SER A 722 -26.88 4.22 -50.92
C SER A 722 -27.66 5.20 -51.80
N ASN A 723 -28.60 5.98 -51.24
CA ASN A 723 -29.38 6.98 -51.97
C ASN A 723 -28.77 8.39 -51.93
N THR A 724 -27.66 8.57 -51.20
CA THR A 724 -27.02 9.87 -50.98
C THR A 724 -25.52 9.73 -51.26
N ILE A 725 -24.97 10.58 -52.14
CA ILE A 725 -23.52 10.58 -52.44
C ILE A 725 -22.71 10.89 -51.18
N GLY A 726 -21.69 10.08 -50.87
CA GLY A 726 -20.91 10.22 -49.64
C GLY A 726 -20.02 9.02 -49.32
N SER A 727 -19.30 9.15 -48.20
CA SER A 727 -18.46 8.08 -47.63
C SER A 727 -19.09 7.59 -46.32
N TYR A 728 -19.43 6.31 -46.28
CA TYR A 728 -20.12 5.63 -45.18
C TYR A 728 -19.25 4.52 -44.59
N THR A 729 -19.70 3.92 -43.48
CA THR A 729 -18.95 2.90 -42.74
C THR A 729 -19.80 1.71 -42.37
N VAL A 730 -19.25 0.51 -42.54
CA VAL A 730 -19.71 -0.70 -41.86
C VAL A 730 -18.69 -1.08 -40.81
N THR A 731 -19.09 -1.03 -39.54
CA THR A 731 -18.24 -1.38 -38.39
C THR A 731 -18.57 -2.80 -37.94
N TYR A 732 -17.56 -3.65 -37.89
CA TYR A 732 -17.62 -4.99 -37.33
C TYR A 732 -16.98 -4.99 -35.95
N THR A 733 -17.70 -5.51 -34.96
CA THR A 733 -17.23 -5.70 -33.58
C THR A 733 -17.35 -7.16 -33.20
N VAL A 734 -16.33 -7.73 -32.56
CA VAL A 734 -16.35 -9.11 -32.07
C VAL A 734 -15.71 -9.19 -30.69
N SER A 735 -16.17 -10.16 -29.89
CA SER A 735 -15.57 -10.57 -28.63
C SER A 735 -15.32 -12.07 -28.65
N ASP A 736 -14.23 -12.51 -28.04
CA ASP A 736 -14.02 -13.93 -27.69
C ASP A 736 -14.83 -14.32 -26.43
N ALA A 737 -14.63 -15.55 -25.93
CA ALA A 737 -15.26 -16.03 -24.70
C ALA A 737 -14.61 -15.55 -23.40
N SER A 738 -13.44 -14.93 -23.47
CA SER A 738 -12.62 -14.43 -22.34
C SER A 738 -12.92 -12.96 -22.04
N GLY A 739 -13.38 -12.21 -23.04
CA GLY A 739 -13.84 -10.82 -22.95
C GLY A 739 -13.03 -9.84 -23.80
N ASN A 740 -11.99 -10.28 -24.53
CA ASN A 740 -11.18 -9.36 -25.34
C ASN A 740 -11.96 -8.97 -26.60
N GLN A 741 -11.73 -7.75 -27.10
CA GLN A 741 -12.58 -7.14 -28.13
C GLN A 741 -11.76 -6.59 -29.29
N ALA A 742 -12.27 -6.79 -30.50
CA ALA A 742 -11.70 -6.24 -31.71
C ALA A 742 -12.76 -5.50 -32.54
N THR A 743 -12.31 -4.46 -33.24
CA THR A 743 -13.13 -3.63 -34.13
C THR A 743 -12.44 -3.47 -35.48
N ALA A 744 -13.18 -3.60 -36.57
CA ALA A 744 -12.70 -3.32 -37.92
C ALA A 744 -13.76 -2.56 -38.73
N VAL A 745 -13.35 -1.71 -39.66
CA VAL A 745 -14.26 -0.84 -40.44
C VAL A 745 -14.05 -1.04 -41.94
N ARG A 746 -15.15 -1.25 -42.67
CA ARG A 746 -15.22 -1.11 -44.13
C ARG A 746 -15.71 0.29 -44.47
N THR A 747 -14.99 1.00 -45.33
CA THR A 747 -15.49 2.23 -45.97
C THR A 747 -16.34 1.87 -47.19
N VAL A 748 -17.47 2.53 -47.35
CA VAL A 748 -18.34 2.39 -48.54
C VAL A 748 -18.50 3.75 -49.18
N ILE A 749 -18.07 3.90 -50.42
CA ILE A 749 -18.17 5.11 -51.23
C ILE A 749 -19.43 4.98 -52.09
N VAL A 750 -20.33 5.94 -51.95
CA VAL A 750 -21.50 6.13 -52.82
C VAL A 750 -21.18 7.31 -53.72
N GLU A 751 -21.04 7.05 -55.01
CA GLU A 751 -20.74 8.05 -56.04
C GLU A 751 -21.74 7.93 -57.20
N ASP A 752 -21.91 9.00 -57.98
CA ASP A 752 -22.60 8.94 -59.26
C ASP A 752 -21.55 9.10 -60.37
N SER A 753 -21.45 8.06 -61.20
CA SER A 753 -20.57 7.96 -62.37
C SER A 753 -21.37 7.90 -63.68
N THR A 754 -22.71 7.95 -63.61
CA THR A 754 -23.59 7.86 -64.77
C THR A 754 -23.75 9.20 -65.50
N PRO A 755 -23.45 9.28 -66.81
CA PRO A 755 -23.71 10.51 -67.57
C PRO A 755 -25.20 10.67 -67.94
N PRO A 756 -25.75 11.90 -67.91
CA PRO A 756 -27.14 12.18 -68.18
C PRO A 756 -27.57 11.84 -69.61
N THR A 757 -28.80 11.36 -69.79
CA THR A 757 -29.33 10.99 -71.12
C THR A 757 -30.07 12.16 -71.77
N ILE A 758 -29.57 12.64 -72.92
CA ILE A 758 -30.23 13.68 -73.73
C ILE A 758 -31.14 13.05 -74.81
N ALA A 759 -32.38 13.55 -74.93
CA ALA A 759 -33.33 13.20 -76.00
C ALA A 759 -33.76 14.45 -76.79
N LEU A 760 -33.73 14.38 -78.13
CA LEU A 760 -34.07 15.52 -79.00
C LEU A 760 -35.59 15.65 -79.19
N ILE A 761 -36.12 16.87 -79.03
CA ILE A 761 -37.55 17.17 -79.26
C ILE A 761 -37.75 17.49 -80.76
N GLY A 762 -38.58 16.71 -81.48
CA GLY A 762 -38.82 16.94 -82.90
C GLY A 762 -37.83 16.21 -83.82
N SER A 763 -37.73 16.61 -85.09
CA SER A 763 -36.96 15.86 -86.09
C SER A 763 -35.45 16.10 -86.00
N ASN A 764 -34.69 15.09 -86.47
CA ASN A 764 -33.26 15.19 -86.75
C ASN A 764 -32.96 14.30 -87.98
N PRO A 765 -32.53 14.85 -89.13
CA PRO A 765 -32.31 16.28 -89.40
C PRO A 765 -33.61 17.11 -89.42
N VAL A 766 -33.45 18.43 -89.43
CA VAL A 766 -34.47 19.41 -89.85
C VAL A 766 -34.09 19.94 -91.24
N THR A 767 -35.06 20.33 -92.06
CA THR A 767 -34.83 21.05 -93.33
C THR A 767 -35.57 22.38 -93.29
N VAL A 768 -34.94 23.45 -93.77
CA VAL A 768 -35.42 24.84 -93.73
C VAL A 768 -35.10 25.50 -95.08
N GLU A 769 -36.04 26.26 -95.64
CA GLU A 769 -35.79 27.03 -96.86
C GLU A 769 -34.95 28.28 -96.57
N ALA A 770 -34.04 28.65 -97.47
CA ALA A 770 -33.16 29.80 -97.32
C ALA A 770 -33.96 31.10 -97.09
N GLY A 771 -33.44 31.95 -96.20
CA GLY A 771 -34.10 33.18 -95.73
C GLY A 771 -35.33 32.97 -94.83
N SER A 772 -35.75 31.73 -94.56
CA SER A 772 -36.88 31.44 -93.66
C SER A 772 -36.45 31.41 -92.18
N THR A 773 -37.39 31.68 -91.27
CA THR A 773 -37.12 31.64 -89.83
C THR A 773 -36.93 30.20 -89.33
N TYR A 774 -35.75 29.87 -88.83
CA TYR A 774 -35.53 28.67 -88.00
C TYR A 774 -35.80 28.96 -86.53
N THR A 775 -36.52 28.06 -85.87
CA THR A 775 -36.69 28.03 -84.42
C THR A 775 -36.31 26.64 -83.95
N ASP A 776 -35.34 26.53 -83.05
CA ASP A 776 -34.95 25.23 -82.52
C ASP A 776 -36.04 24.64 -81.61
N ALA A 777 -36.32 23.35 -81.77
CA ALA A 777 -37.33 22.65 -81.00
C ALA A 777 -36.83 22.17 -79.62
N GLY A 778 -35.53 22.33 -79.31
CA GLY A 778 -34.92 21.94 -78.05
C GLY A 778 -34.67 20.43 -77.91
N ALA A 779 -34.34 20.06 -76.67
CA ALA A 779 -34.07 18.71 -76.19
C ALA A 779 -34.55 18.60 -74.73
N THR A 780 -34.70 17.38 -74.22
CA THR A 780 -34.86 17.07 -72.78
C THR A 780 -33.62 16.31 -72.29
N ALA A 781 -33.32 16.38 -71.00
CA ALA A 781 -32.24 15.63 -70.38
C ALA A 781 -32.70 15.00 -69.08
N THR A 782 -32.39 13.73 -68.87
CA THR A 782 -32.72 13.00 -67.64
C THR A 782 -31.55 12.16 -67.16
N ASP A 783 -31.32 12.20 -65.85
CA ASP A 783 -30.32 11.41 -65.15
C ASP A 783 -30.96 10.41 -64.15
N ALA A 784 -30.18 9.41 -63.70
CA ALA A 784 -30.60 8.40 -62.73
C ALA A 784 -30.65 8.91 -61.28
N TYR A 785 -29.74 9.82 -60.90
CA TYR A 785 -29.63 10.41 -59.56
C TYR A 785 -30.23 11.82 -59.52
N ASP A 786 -29.84 12.70 -60.44
CA ASP A 786 -30.27 14.12 -60.48
C ASP A 786 -31.67 14.33 -61.08
N GLY A 787 -32.24 13.34 -61.77
CA GLY A 787 -33.59 13.42 -62.32
C GLY A 787 -33.70 14.27 -63.58
N ASP A 788 -34.59 15.28 -63.62
CA ASP A 788 -34.82 16.10 -64.83
C ASP A 788 -33.85 17.29 -64.92
N LEU A 789 -32.86 17.15 -65.80
CA LEU A 789 -31.82 18.15 -66.09
C LEU A 789 -32.13 19.00 -67.34
N THR A 790 -33.36 18.95 -67.87
CA THR A 790 -33.76 19.65 -69.10
C THR A 790 -33.49 21.17 -69.05
N SER A 791 -33.62 21.80 -67.89
CA SER A 791 -33.33 23.23 -67.68
C SER A 791 -31.83 23.57 -67.67
N SER A 792 -30.96 22.58 -67.45
CA SER A 792 -29.50 22.73 -67.38
C SER A 792 -28.81 22.55 -68.75
N ILE A 793 -29.55 22.19 -69.80
CA ILE A 793 -29.01 21.99 -71.15
C ILE A 793 -28.47 23.32 -71.72
N THR A 794 -27.15 23.40 -71.85
CA THR A 794 -26.50 24.46 -72.62
C THR A 794 -26.62 24.13 -74.10
N THR A 795 -27.13 25.07 -74.89
CA THR A 795 -27.35 24.90 -76.34
C THR A 795 -26.46 25.87 -77.11
N THR A 796 -25.74 25.34 -78.10
CA THR A 796 -24.95 26.13 -79.06
C THR A 796 -25.47 25.87 -80.48
N SER A 797 -25.54 26.91 -81.30
CA SER A 797 -26.11 26.85 -82.65
C SER A 797 -25.32 27.75 -83.58
N ASP A 798 -24.86 27.22 -84.71
CA ASP A 798 -24.21 27.95 -85.79
C ASP A 798 -25.12 28.18 -87.02
N VAL A 799 -26.40 27.78 -86.92
CA VAL A 799 -27.38 27.77 -88.02
C VAL A 799 -27.61 29.17 -88.61
N ASP A 800 -27.04 29.42 -89.79
CA ASP A 800 -27.34 30.60 -90.60
C ASP A 800 -28.34 30.26 -91.71
N VAL A 801 -29.60 30.62 -91.49
CA VAL A 801 -30.70 30.42 -92.47
C VAL A 801 -30.52 31.22 -93.76
N ASN A 802 -29.59 32.18 -93.82
CA ASN A 802 -29.35 33.01 -94.99
C ASN A 802 -28.34 32.41 -95.97
N ASN A 803 -27.76 31.24 -95.66
CA ASN A 803 -26.79 30.56 -96.50
C ASN A 803 -27.15 29.06 -96.64
N VAL A 804 -27.30 28.58 -97.87
CA VAL A 804 -27.52 27.14 -98.14
C VAL A 804 -26.35 26.31 -97.61
N GLY A 805 -26.64 25.27 -96.83
CA GLY A 805 -25.64 24.46 -96.13
C GLY A 805 -26.22 23.52 -95.07
N THR A 806 -25.35 22.74 -94.44
CA THR A 806 -25.70 21.87 -93.30
C THR A 806 -25.02 22.38 -92.04
N TYR A 807 -25.84 22.68 -91.03
CA TYR A 807 -25.47 23.31 -89.77
C TYR A 807 -25.77 22.38 -88.59
N THR A 808 -25.23 22.69 -87.41
CA THR A 808 -25.35 21.82 -86.22
C THR A 808 -25.73 22.59 -84.97
N VAL A 809 -26.91 22.29 -84.42
CA VAL A 809 -27.26 22.67 -83.04
C VAL A 809 -26.72 21.59 -82.10
N THR A 810 -25.92 21.96 -81.11
CA THR A 810 -25.32 21.02 -80.14
C THR A 810 -25.80 21.34 -78.74
N TYR A 811 -26.24 20.30 -78.04
CA TYR A 811 -26.78 20.30 -76.68
C TYR A 811 -25.77 19.61 -75.78
N THR A 812 -25.33 20.30 -74.73
CA THR A 812 -24.42 19.77 -73.70
C THR A 812 -25.06 19.92 -72.34
N VAL A 813 -25.04 18.86 -71.53
CA VAL A 813 -25.55 18.90 -70.16
C VAL A 813 -24.62 18.10 -69.25
N SER A 814 -24.54 18.54 -68.00
CA SER A 814 -23.90 17.86 -66.89
C SER A 814 -24.88 17.78 -65.73
N ASP A 815 -24.76 16.69 -64.98
CA ASP A 815 -25.30 16.44 -63.64
C ASP A 815 -24.52 17.23 -62.56
N SER A 816 -24.87 17.00 -61.29
CA SER A 816 -24.22 17.60 -60.12
C SER A 816 -22.86 16.99 -59.79
N SER A 817 -22.61 15.74 -60.20
CA SER A 817 -21.33 15.02 -60.08
C SER A 817 -20.29 15.43 -61.12
N ALA A 818 -20.71 16.22 -62.11
CA ALA A 818 -19.96 16.66 -63.29
C ALA A 818 -19.61 15.55 -64.30
N ASN A 819 -20.38 14.45 -64.34
CA ASN A 819 -20.46 13.63 -65.54
C ASN A 819 -21.10 14.49 -66.66
N SER A 820 -21.01 14.06 -67.93
CA SER A 820 -21.46 14.91 -69.04
C SER A 820 -21.88 14.15 -70.28
N ALA A 821 -22.87 14.71 -70.98
CA ALA A 821 -23.38 14.18 -72.23
C ALA A 821 -23.49 15.26 -73.30
N THR A 822 -23.49 14.83 -74.55
CA THR A 822 -23.60 15.71 -75.72
C THR A 822 -24.46 15.06 -76.80
N ALA A 823 -25.40 15.81 -77.36
CA ALA A 823 -26.20 15.42 -78.51
C ALA A 823 -26.24 16.56 -79.54
N SER A 824 -26.53 16.25 -80.80
CA SER A 824 -26.58 17.26 -81.86
C SER A 824 -27.73 17.04 -82.85
N ARG A 825 -28.37 18.15 -83.24
CA ARG A 825 -29.38 18.24 -84.30
C ARG A 825 -28.74 18.82 -85.57
N THR A 826 -28.90 18.13 -86.67
CA THR A 826 -28.49 18.58 -88.01
C THR A 826 -29.60 19.44 -88.62
N VAL A 827 -29.25 20.61 -89.15
CA VAL A 827 -30.19 21.51 -89.86
C VAL A 827 -29.69 21.75 -91.27
N ASN A 828 -30.47 21.33 -92.26
CA ASN A 828 -30.18 21.56 -93.67
C ASN A 828 -30.92 22.81 -94.14
N VAL A 829 -30.18 23.89 -94.39
CA VAL A 829 -30.70 25.08 -95.09
C VAL A 829 -30.56 24.80 -96.58
N VAL A 830 -31.68 24.82 -97.30
CA VAL A 830 -31.78 24.52 -98.73
C VAL A 830 -32.51 25.65 -99.45
N ASP A 831 -32.31 25.78 -100.75
CA ASP A 831 -33.12 26.67 -101.58
C ASP A 831 -33.84 25.84 -102.64
N THR A 832 -35.16 25.72 -102.49
CA THR A 832 -36.06 25.08 -103.47
C THR A 832 -36.92 26.10 -104.22
N THR A 833 -36.70 27.39 -104.00
CA THR A 833 -37.43 28.47 -104.66
C THR A 833 -36.85 28.77 -106.04
N ALA A 834 -37.72 29.08 -107.00
CA ALA A 834 -37.32 29.40 -108.37
C ALA A 834 -37.48 30.91 -108.65
N PRO A 835 -36.54 31.53 -109.38
CA PRO A 835 -36.49 32.97 -109.60
C PRO A 835 -37.69 33.50 -110.38
N VAL A 836 -38.17 34.71 -110.04
CA VAL A 836 -39.32 35.32 -110.70
C VAL A 836 -38.88 36.24 -111.84
N ILE A 837 -39.16 35.87 -113.09
CA ILE A 837 -38.92 36.71 -114.27
C ILE A 837 -40.09 37.71 -114.47
N THR A 838 -39.78 38.96 -114.78
CA THR A 838 -40.74 40.02 -115.15
C THR A 838 -40.37 40.64 -116.49
N ILE A 839 -41.26 40.54 -117.48
CA ILE A 839 -41.03 41.03 -118.85
C ILE A 839 -41.09 42.57 -118.92
N THR A 840 -40.03 43.23 -119.41
CA THR A 840 -39.88 44.69 -119.34
C THR A 840 -40.39 45.38 -120.61
N GLY A 841 -41.58 45.96 -120.57
CA GLY A 841 -42.21 46.64 -121.72
C GLY A 841 -43.44 45.88 -122.25
N ALA A 842 -43.84 46.12 -123.49
CA ALA A 842 -45.02 45.48 -124.06
C ALA A 842 -44.81 43.96 -124.29
N ASN A 843 -45.91 43.22 -124.16
CA ASN A 843 -46.01 41.79 -124.49
C ASN A 843 -47.49 41.47 -124.79
N PRO A 844 -47.90 41.21 -126.05
CA PRO A 844 -47.07 41.20 -127.26
C PRO A 844 -46.49 42.58 -127.63
N VAL A 845 -45.50 42.58 -128.53
CA VAL A 845 -44.98 43.75 -129.23
C VAL A 845 -45.35 43.64 -130.72
N ASP A 846 -45.96 44.68 -131.29
CA ASP A 846 -46.20 44.75 -132.74
C ASP A 846 -45.08 45.54 -133.44
N VAL A 847 -44.64 45.07 -134.62
CA VAL A 847 -43.51 45.61 -135.39
C VAL A 847 -43.88 45.63 -136.87
N ASP A 848 -43.66 46.76 -137.56
CA ASP A 848 -43.88 46.83 -139.01
C ASP A 848 -42.88 45.96 -139.80
N LEU A 849 -43.31 45.37 -140.91
CA LEU A 849 -42.47 44.58 -141.80
C LEU A 849 -41.23 45.37 -142.27
N GLY A 850 -40.04 44.79 -142.06
CA GLY A 850 -38.76 45.40 -142.38
C GLY A 850 -38.26 46.43 -141.37
N ALA A 851 -39.00 46.73 -140.30
CA ALA A 851 -38.53 47.61 -139.23
C ALA A 851 -37.49 46.93 -138.34
N THR A 852 -36.70 47.74 -137.63
CA THR A 852 -35.74 47.25 -136.64
C THR A 852 -36.44 46.90 -135.32
N TYR A 853 -36.56 45.61 -135.02
CA TYR A 853 -36.90 45.18 -133.68
C TYR A 853 -35.69 45.31 -132.74
N SER A 854 -35.92 45.88 -131.56
CA SER A 854 -34.99 45.84 -130.43
C SER A 854 -35.73 45.24 -129.26
N ASP A 855 -35.15 44.21 -128.62
CA ASP A 855 -35.76 43.66 -127.42
C ASP A 855 -35.63 44.64 -126.25
N ALA A 856 -36.70 44.79 -125.48
CA ALA A 856 -36.74 45.64 -124.29
C ALA A 856 -36.34 44.90 -123.00
N GLY A 857 -35.98 43.61 -123.11
CA GLY A 857 -35.51 42.80 -122.00
C GLY A 857 -36.58 42.32 -121.03
N ALA A 858 -36.09 41.78 -119.92
CA ALA A 858 -36.81 41.35 -118.74
C ALA A 858 -35.91 41.58 -117.51
N THR A 859 -36.49 41.61 -116.31
CA THR A 859 -35.78 41.55 -115.03
C THR A 859 -36.06 40.22 -114.35
N ALA A 860 -35.19 39.77 -113.44
CA ALA A 860 -35.40 38.55 -112.66
C ALA A 860 -34.98 38.76 -111.21
N THR A 861 -35.81 38.31 -110.27
CA THR A 861 -35.54 38.41 -108.84
C THR A 861 -35.86 37.10 -108.13
N ASP A 862 -34.92 36.62 -107.34
CA ASP A 862 -35.12 35.51 -106.41
C ASP A 862 -35.22 36.00 -104.94
N VAL A 863 -35.72 35.15 -104.05
CA VAL A 863 -35.87 35.44 -102.61
C VAL A 863 -34.58 35.25 -101.82
N HIS A 864 -33.71 34.32 -102.22
CA HIS A 864 -32.40 34.07 -101.64
C HIS A 864 -31.28 34.78 -102.42
N ASP A 865 -31.23 34.60 -103.75
CA ASP A 865 -30.14 35.11 -104.60
C ASP A 865 -30.31 36.59 -105.02
N GLY A 866 -31.49 37.18 -104.83
CA GLY A 866 -31.74 38.59 -105.14
C GLY A 866 -31.86 38.88 -106.65
N ASP A 867 -31.20 39.94 -107.14
CA ASP A 867 -31.34 40.40 -108.54
C ASP A 867 -30.52 39.55 -109.52
N LEU A 868 -31.19 38.61 -110.17
CA LEU A 868 -30.65 37.72 -111.21
C LEU A 868 -30.88 38.26 -112.63
N THR A 869 -31.29 39.52 -112.80
CA THR A 869 -31.53 40.14 -114.13
C THR A 869 -30.36 39.98 -115.09
N SER A 870 -29.11 40.09 -114.59
CA SER A 870 -27.91 39.95 -115.42
C SER A 870 -27.61 38.50 -115.86
N SER A 871 -28.23 37.51 -115.22
CA SER A 871 -28.09 36.07 -115.49
C SER A 871 -29.13 35.54 -116.49
N ILE A 872 -30.11 36.37 -116.90
CA ILE A 872 -31.16 35.95 -117.85
C ILE A 872 -30.54 35.60 -119.20
N THR A 873 -30.70 34.34 -119.61
CA THR A 873 -30.40 33.90 -120.98
C THR A 873 -31.58 34.22 -121.90
N VAL A 874 -31.31 34.82 -123.05
CA VAL A 874 -32.33 35.26 -124.01
C VAL A 874 -32.16 34.51 -125.33
N SER A 875 -33.21 33.80 -125.75
CA SER A 875 -33.30 33.10 -127.04
C SER A 875 -34.39 33.76 -127.89
N SER A 876 -34.02 34.34 -129.03
CA SER A 876 -34.94 35.04 -129.94
C SER A 876 -34.87 34.44 -131.34
N ASN A 877 -36.04 34.21 -131.95
CA ASN A 877 -36.16 33.78 -133.34
C ASN A 877 -36.80 34.83 -134.26
N VAL A 878 -36.91 36.09 -133.80
CA VAL A 878 -37.63 37.16 -134.48
C VAL A 878 -36.98 37.55 -135.82
N ASP A 879 -37.67 37.28 -136.93
CA ASP A 879 -37.32 37.80 -138.26
C ASP A 879 -38.29 38.90 -138.68
N THR A 880 -37.86 40.16 -138.62
CA THR A 880 -38.69 41.30 -139.05
C THR A 880 -38.85 41.41 -140.57
N ASN A 881 -38.17 40.60 -141.38
CA ASN A 881 -38.34 40.56 -142.83
C ASN A 881 -39.52 39.69 -143.27
N THR A 882 -40.11 38.91 -142.37
CA THR A 882 -41.18 37.94 -142.66
C THR A 882 -42.36 38.17 -141.73
N ALA A 883 -43.52 38.54 -142.26
CA ALA A 883 -44.73 38.76 -141.45
C ALA A 883 -45.18 37.48 -140.74
N GLY A 884 -45.44 37.56 -139.43
CA GLY A 884 -45.72 36.41 -138.58
C GLY A 884 -45.55 36.71 -137.08
N THR A 885 -45.87 35.74 -136.24
CA THR A 885 -45.69 35.84 -134.78
C THR A 885 -44.48 35.03 -134.34
N TYR A 886 -43.58 35.69 -133.62
CA TYR A 886 -42.30 35.17 -133.13
C TYR A 886 -42.25 35.19 -131.60
N THR A 887 -41.30 34.48 -131.02
CA THR A 887 -41.13 34.42 -129.56
C THR A 887 -39.69 34.71 -129.14
N VAL A 888 -39.57 35.56 -128.13
CA VAL A 888 -38.35 35.74 -127.34
C VAL A 888 -38.55 35.00 -126.02
N THR A 889 -37.69 34.04 -125.73
CA THR A 889 -37.71 33.25 -124.50
C THR A 889 -36.62 33.74 -123.56
N TYR A 890 -37.00 33.98 -122.31
CA TYR A 890 -36.12 34.37 -121.21
C TYR A 890 -36.05 33.19 -120.25
N THR A 891 -34.85 32.70 -119.95
CA THR A 891 -34.65 31.61 -118.99
C THR A 891 -33.55 32.00 -118.02
N VAL A 892 -33.80 31.83 -116.73
CA VAL A 892 -32.85 32.12 -115.67
C VAL A 892 -32.92 31.02 -114.61
N SER A 893 -31.76 30.72 -114.03
CA SER A 893 -31.60 29.87 -112.87
C SER A 893 -30.84 30.64 -111.79
N ASP A 894 -31.21 30.38 -110.56
CA ASP A 894 -30.48 30.69 -109.32
C ASP A 894 -29.21 29.81 -109.18
N ALA A 895 -28.47 30.02 -108.08
CA ALA A 895 -27.25 29.30 -107.74
C ALA A 895 -27.50 27.89 -107.19
N ALA A 896 -28.69 27.59 -106.65
CA ALA A 896 -29.09 26.25 -106.23
C ALA A 896 -29.45 25.34 -107.42
N GLY A 897 -29.83 25.94 -108.55
CA GLY A 897 -30.16 25.28 -109.81
C GLY A 897 -31.66 25.15 -110.08
N ASN A 898 -32.52 25.83 -109.31
CA ASN A 898 -33.94 25.95 -109.69
C ASN A 898 -34.05 26.84 -110.94
N GLN A 899 -35.22 26.90 -111.59
CA GLN A 899 -35.32 27.53 -112.91
C GLN A 899 -36.70 28.10 -113.19
N ALA A 900 -36.72 29.29 -113.81
CA ALA A 900 -37.90 29.86 -114.43
C ALA A 900 -37.67 30.16 -115.91
N THR A 901 -38.77 30.19 -116.66
CA THR A 901 -38.78 30.53 -118.09
C THR A 901 -40.04 31.30 -118.43
N GLU A 902 -39.87 32.45 -119.07
CA GLU A 902 -40.96 33.33 -119.51
C GLU A 902 -40.79 33.73 -120.98
N THR A 903 -41.85 34.24 -121.62
CA THR A 903 -41.81 34.57 -123.05
C THR A 903 -42.45 35.91 -123.42
N ARG A 904 -41.81 36.62 -124.36
CA ARG A 904 -42.37 37.76 -125.09
C ARG A 904 -42.80 37.32 -126.48
N THR A 905 -44.02 37.70 -126.86
CA THR A 905 -44.56 37.53 -128.21
C THR A 905 -44.25 38.76 -129.06
N VAL A 906 -43.83 38.58 -130.31
CA VAL A 906 -43.54 39.68 -131.25
C VAL A 906 -44.26 39.44 -132.57
N ASN A 907 -45.16 40.33 -132.97
CA ASN A 907 -45.90 40.23 -134.23
C ASN A 907 -45.26 41.15 -135.27
N VAL A 908 -44.83 40.58 -136.40
CA VAL A 908 -44.33 41.32 -137.56
C VAL A 908 -45.47 41.45 -138.57
N ILE A 909 -45.83 42.68 -138.94
CA ILE A 909 -47.08 42.98 -139.68
C ILE A 909 -46.78 43.78 -140.95
N ASP A 910 -47.27 43.34 -142.11
CA ASP A 910 -47.15 44.08 -143.38
C ASP A 910 -48.26 45.12 -143.54
N ASN A 911 -47.91 46.41 -143.44
CA ASN A 911 -48.79 47.54 -143.67
C ASN A 911 -48.64 48.17 -145.08
N SER A 912 -47.86 47.57 -145.98
CA SER A 912 -47.39 48.19 -147.23
C SER A 912 -48.45 48.33 -148.34
N ASN A 913 -49.63 47.72 -148.20
CA ASN A 913 -50.64 47.57 -149.28
C ASN A 913 -51.97 48.30 -149.02
N ASN A 914 -51.94 49.47 -148.38
CA ASN A 914 -53.13 50.32 -148.18
C ASN A 914 -53.07 51.60 -149.05
N PRO A 915 -53.95 51.77 -150.06
CA PRO A 915 -53.81 52.84 -151.05
C PRO A 915 -54.17 54.24 -150.51
N THR A 916 -53.31 55.22 -150.80
CA THR A 916 -53.51 56.62 -150.41
C THR A 916 -54.72 57.26 -151.09
N THR A 917 -55.64 57.83 -150.30
CA THR A 917 -56.71 58.71 -150.81
C THR A 917 -56.60 60.08 -150.15
N HIS A 918 -56.55 61.16 -150.95
CA HIS A 918 -56.50 62.53 -150.44
C HIS A 918 -57.87 62.99 -149.94
N TYR A 919 -57.88 63.74 -148.84
CA TYR A 919 -59.08 64.36 -148.28
C TYR A 919 -59.29 65.77 -148.85
N ILE A 920 -60.54 66.18 -149.09
CA ILE A 920 -61.04 67.56 -149.03
C ILE A 920 -62.57 67.51 -148.84
N ASP A 921 -63.07 68.32 -147.90
CA ASP A 921 -64.49 68.45 -147.54
C ASP A 921 -65.21 69.49 -148.42
N ILE A 922 -66.43 69.17 -148.90
CA ILE A 922 -67.60 70.07 -148.77
C ILE A 922 -68.91 69.26 -148.67
N GLN A 923 -69.57 69.28 -147.51
CA GLN A 923 -71.04 69.25 -147.28
C GLN A 923 -71.97 68.38 -148.17
N GLY A 924 -72.64 67.36 -147.59
CA GLY A 924 -74.01 67.00 -148.02
C GLY A 924 -74.44 65.52 -147.94
N LEU A 925 -75.48 65.25 -147.15
CA LEU A 925 -76.49 64.17 -147.27
C LEU A 925 -76.07 62.73 -147.67
N CYS A 926 -76.20 61.82 -146.68
CA CYS A 926 -76.92 60.54 -146.78
C CYS A 926 -76.37 59.32 -147.60
N VAL A 927 -76.32 58.20 -146.87
CA VAL A 927 -76.97 56.89 -147.18
C VAL A 927 -76.20 55.78 -147.93
N PHE A 928 -75.85 54.72 -147.17
CA PHE A 928 -75.87 53.25 -147.51
C PHE A 928 -75.00 52.73 -148.70
N SER A 929 -74.62 51.45 -148.85
CA SER A 929 -74.47 50.26 -147.96
C SER A 929 -73.84 49.09 -148.78
N ILE A 930 -73.97 47.82 -148.32
CA ILE A 930 -73.69 46.53 -149.03
C ILE A 930 -72.18 46.17 -149.09
N ILE A 931 -71.64 45.17 -148.38
CA ILE A 931 -71.91 43.70 -148.23
C ILE A 931 -71.12 42.83 -149.24
N ASP A 932 -70.09 42.13 -148.77
CA ASP A 932 -69.94 40.66 -148.69
C ASP A 932 -68.60 40.36 -147.94
N TYR A 933 -68.38 39.35 -147.08
CA TYR A 933 -68.85 37.97 -146.87
C TYR A 933 -67.94 36.89 -147.50
N HIS A 934 -67.04 36.31 -146.68
CA HIS A 934 -66.65 34.89 -146.59
C HIS A 934 -65.52 34.77 -145.54
N GLN A 935 -65.67 34.13 -144.36
CA GLN A 935 -65.86 32.70 -144.02
C GLN A 935 -64.57 31.84 -143.97
N ARG A 936 -64.18 31.51 -142.72
CA ARG A 936 -63.33 30.37 -142.27
C ARG A 936 -61.83 30.48 -142.59
N ARG A 937 -60.95 29.87 -141.80
CA ARG A 937 -61.16 29.05 -140.58
C ARG A 937 -60.78 29.79 -139.31
#